data_AF-A0A535PEV8-F1
#
_entry.id   AF-A0A535PEV8-F1
#
_cell.length_a   1.000
_cell.length_b   1.000
_cell.length_c   1.000
_cell.angle_alpha   90.00
_cell.angle_beta   90.00
_cell.angle_gamma   90.00
#
_symmetry.space_group_name_H-M   'P 1'
#
loop_
_entity.id
_entity.type
_entity.pdbx_description
1 polymer ?
#
loop_
_entity_poly.entity_id
_entity_poly.type
_entity_poly.pdbx_seq_one_letter_code
_entity_poly.pdbx_strand_id
1 'polypeptide(L)'
;MSSTPAHTRARLIFDACELQYDFGHDHPFQARRLAALIDLLESSGLWHSGDERHSLPFRPASIEELSLIHLPEYISAVQQLSMPEENLGDPQEEQAKRAQLAREYGFAEGDTPAIAGMYEVAARIAGGTLVALSTVMGLEEGETGAPEERPLHIFHPAGGLHHAWAERASGFCIYNDIAVAISHVLRSSEAKVLYIDFDAHHGDGVQRAFYDEPRVMTISLHETGRYLFPGTGDVLELGNGLGRGYSVNLPLAPFTEDDSYIEVMNALLPPLVMSFAPDVIISQHGCDTHAWDPLTHLELTTRSIQAQVRCAHRLAHTYCHGRWVALGGGGYDQFRVVPRVWSMLWAEMSGQALPVQLPEQWIERWRPAWEAVKEQEVLEQELAGKTFFFADFPTTFEDQAEHFPTQPRRWSISLENRRTAAMLRQILVPSPIRKVFSAVQRQSPLTDLYDLLHPGGAHAEQSEVFETPKESILLRNFCPPSLVERLTVDSGLHAFARLPEREHQLLVDIARSPDCALTLAHTSAGAIVGEVTLTFGDDWWEGLENIYEVTIEVSSNWRELGLARKLLAFALELETLEDMILFAMGLSWHWDLEGMGITPRRYREMIRQLFSSQGFTEYATTEPNINLEPANILLVRIGKRVDQYVANRFLQRISSSPQLTGL
;
A
#
# COMPACT_ATOMS: atom_id res chain seq x y z
N MET A 1 -40.47 7.50 15.65
CA MET A 1 -39.59 8.67 15.72
C MET A 1 -38.46 8.41 14.73
N SER A 2 -38.50 9.07 13.58
CA SER A 2 -37.48 8.93 12.53
C SER A 2 -36.17 9.48 13.10
N SER A 3 -35.19 8.60 13.32
CA SER A 3 -33.82 9.01 13.59
C SER A 3 -33.29 9.63 12.30
N THR A 4 -33.11 10.95 12.29
CA THR A 4 -32.30 11.62 11.28
C THR A 4 -30.96 10.88 11.22
N PRO A 5 -30.54 10.31 10.07
CA PRO A 5 -29.24 9.67 9.97
C PRO A 5 -28.18 10.70 10.34
N ALA A 6 -27.21 10.31 11.17
CA ALA A 6 -26.03 11.12 11.39
C ALA A 6 -25.46 11.52 10.00
N HIS A 7 -25.17 12.80 9.79
CA HIS A 7 -24.65 13.28 8.51
C HIS A 7 -23.40 12.46 8.15
N THR A 8 -23.52 11.60 7.14
CA THR A 8 -22.40 10.78 6.67
C THR A 8 -21.41 11.73 5.99
N ARG A 9 -20.12 11.62 6.36
CA ARG A 9 -19.02 12.39 5.73
C ARG A 9 -18.55 11.75 4.42
N ALA A 10 -19.43 10.99 3.77
CA ALA A 10 -19.19 10.27 2.54
C ALA A 10 -19.88 10.94 1.34
N ARG A 11 -19.20 11.01 0.20
CA ARG A 11 -19.72 11.54 -1.06
C ARG A 11 -19.39 10.59 -2.21
N LEU A 12 -20.22 10.63 -3.24
CA LEU A 12 -20.01 9.89 -4.48
C LEU A 12 -19.97 10.90 -5.63
N ILE A 13 -18.94 10.82 -6.46
CA ILE A 13 -18.81 11.61 -7.69
C ILE A 13 -19.31 10.76 -8.85
N PHE A 14 -20.31 11.26 -9.56
CA PHE A 14 -20.77 10.67 -10.81
C PHE A 14 -21.43 11.74 -11.68
N ASP A 15 -21.10 11.75 -12.96
CA ASP A 15 -21.81 12.51 -13.99
C ASP A 15 -22.11 11.62 -15.20
N ALA A 16 -23.28 11.81 -15.81
CA ALA A 16 -23.70 11.03 -16.97
C ALA A 16 -22.73 11.15 -18.16
N CYS A 17 -21.93 12.23 -18.25
CA CYS A 17 -20.90 12.35 -19.29
C CYS A 17 -19.79 11.30 -19.16
N GLU A 18 -19.55 10.76 -17.96
CA GLU A 18 -18.52 9.74 -17.74
C GLU A 18 -18.87 8.42 -18.43
N LEU A 19 -20.16 8.21 -18.71
CA LEU A 19 -20.64 7.07 -19.52
C LEU A 19 -20.19 7.15 -20.99
N GLN A 20 -19.56 8.25 -21.42
CA GLN A 20 -18.95 8.37 -22.75
C GLN A 20 -17.55 7.75 -22.81
N TYR A 21 -16.96 7.35 -21.67
CA TYR A 21 -15.73 6.56 -21.66
C TYR A 21 -16.07 5.10 -21.96
N ASP A 22 -16.32 4.83 -23.24
CA ASP A 22 -16.78 3.54 -23.74
C ASP A 22 -16.09 3.25 -25.07
N PHE A 23 -15.39 2.11 -25.15
CA PHE A 23 -14.64 1.71 -26.34
C PHE A 23 -15.47 0.90 -27.34
N GLY A 24 -16.77 0.70 -27.07
CA GLY A 24 -17.71 0.03 -27.94
C GLY A 24 -18.06 -1.39 -27.49
N HIS A 25 -19.09 -1.95 -28.13
CA HIS A 25 -19.71 -3.22 -27.71
C HIS A 25 -18.80 -4.46 -27.77
N ASP A 26 -17.80 -4.47 -28.65
CA ASP A 26 -16.84 -5.57 -28.81
C ASP A 26 -15.65 -5.46 -27.84
N HIS A 27 -15.58 -4.39 -27.06
CA HIS A 27 -14.48 -4.13 -26.14
C HIS A 27 -14.86 -4.54 -24.71
N PRO A 28 -13.96 -5.14 -23.91
CA PRO A 28 -14.29 -5.59 -22.55
C PRO A 28 -14.63 -4.41 -21.61
N PHE A 29 -14.02 -3.25 -21.82
CA PHE A 29 -14.27 -2.04 -21.04
C PHE A 29 -15.43 -1.24 -21.64
N GLN A 30 -16.60 -1.28 -20.97
CA GLN A 30 -17.84 -0.61 -21.40
C GLN A 30 -18.47 0.19 -20.26
N ALA A 31 -19.12 1.31 -20.59
CA ALA A 31 -19.74 2.21 -19.61
C ALA A 31 -20.97 1.61 -18.92
N ARG A 32 -21.55 0.54 -19.48
CA ARG A 32 -22.75 -0.13 -18.94
C ARG A 32 -22.57 -0.60 -17.51
N ARG A 33 -21.34 -0.96 -17.10
CA ARG A 33 -21.04 -1.35 -15.72
C ARG A 33 -21.26 -0.20 -14.72
N LEU A 34 -20.93 1.04 -15.12
CA LEU A 34 -21.15 2.24 -14.31
C LEU A 34 -22.64 2.60 -14.29
N ALA A 35 -23.33 2.50 -15.43
CA ALA A 35 -24.78 2.68 -15.48
C ALA A 35 -25.53 1.67 -14.58
N ALA A 36 -25.11 0.41 -14.60
CA ALA A 36 -25.68 -0.64 -13.75
C ALA A 36 -25.39 -0.42 -12.27
N LEU A 37 -24.20 0.08 -11.90
CA LEU A 37 -23.89 0.51 -10.52
C LEU A 37 -24.84 1.61 -10.06
N ILE A 38 -24.95 2.71 -10.80
CA ILE A 38 -25.73 3.88 -10.37
C ILE A 38 -27.20 3.48 -10.19
N ASP A 39 -27.75 2.70 -11.12
CA ASP A 39 -29.10 2.16 -10.99
C ASP A 39 -29.25 1.20 -9.79
N LEU A 40 -28.23 0.39 -9.47
CA LEU A 40 -28.27 -0.49 -8.29
C LEU A 40 -28.30 0.31 -7.00
N LEU A 41 -27.47 1.36 -6.91
CA LEU A 41 -27.42 2.24 -5.75
C LEU A 41 -28.75 2.98 -5.54
N GLU A 42 -29.35 3.52 -6.60
CA GLU A 42 -30.64 4.21 -6.55
C GLU A 42 -31.78 3.26 -6.21
N SER A 43 -31.85 2.11 -6.89
CA SER A 43 -32.90 1.10 -6.67
C SER A 43 -32.82 0.42 -5.30
N SER A 44 -31.63 0.39 -4.68
CA SER A 44 -31.41 -0.10 -3.32
C SER A 44 -31.63 0.96 -2.25
N GLY A 45 -31.84 2.23 -2.64
CA GLY A 45 -31.97 3.36 -1.71
C GLY A 45 -30.68 3.71 -0.97
N LEU A 46 -29.52 3.30 -1.51
CA LEU A 46 -28.20 3.55 -0.91
C LEU A 46 -27.64 4.92 -1.31
N TRP A 47 -28.03 5.44 -2.48
CA TRP A 47 -27.61 6.74 -2.99
C TRP A 47 -28.70 7.33 -3.88
N HIS A 48 -28.79 8.66 -3.94
CA HIS A 48 -29.73 9.37 -4.79
C HIS A 48 -29.05 10.56 -5.47
N SER A 49 -29.14 10.61 -6.79
CA SER A 49 -28.56 11.68 -7.63
C SER A 49 -29.08 13.10 -7.30
N GLY A 50 -30.32 13.20 -6.80
CA GLY A 50 -30.96 14.48 -6.45
C GLY A 50 -30.64 15.03 -5.06
N ASP A 51 -29.81 14.35 -4.25
CA ASP A 51 -29.45 14.84 -2.92
C ASP A 51 -28.28 15.83 -3.01
N GLU A 52 -28.57 17.12 -2.82
CA GLU A 52 -27.55 18.20 -2.84
C GLU A 52 -26.43 17.97 -1.83
N ARG A 53 -26.67 17.18 -0.78
CA ARG A 53 -25.61 16.80 0.18
C ARG A 53 -24.51 16.00 -0.48
N HIS A 54 -24.72 15.37 -1.63
CA HIS A 54 -23.69 14.62 -2.37
C HIS A 54 -22.92 15.48 -3.37
N SER A 55 -23.29 16.75 -3.58
CA SER A 55 -22.67 17.60 -4.59
C SER A 55 -21.22 17.95 -4.25
N LEU A 56 -20.35 17.82 -5.26
CA LEU A 56 -18.96 18.26 -5.26
C LEU A 56 -18.71 19.10 -6.52
N PRO A 57 -17.67 19.95 -6.58
CA PRO A 57 -17.38 20.79 -7.74
C PRO A 57 -16.78 19.97 -8.90
N PHE A 58 -17.54 19.01 -9.42
CA PHE A 58 -17.12 18.12 -10.50
C PHE A 58 -16.83 18.92 -11.78
N ARG A 59 -15.61 18.78 -12.29
CA ARG A 59 -15.10 19.52 -13.45
C ARG A 59 -14.01 18.71 -14.16
N PRO A 60 -13.73 18.99 -15.44
CA PRO A 60 -12.52 18.47 -16.08
C PRO A 60 -11.25 19.02 -15.44
N ALA A 61 -10.20 18.19 -15.46
CA ALA A 61 -8.83 18.63 -15.23
C ALA A 61 -8.40 19.58 -16.37
N SER A 62 -7.78 20.68 -15.99
CA SER A 62 -7.15 21.63 -16.90
C SER A 62 -5.92 21.01 -17.57
N ILE A 63 -5.43 21.65 -18.64
CA ILE A 63 -4.20 21.21 -19.30
C ILE A 63 -3.02 21.33 -18.32
N GLU A 64 -3.00 22.36 -17.49
CA GLU A 64 -1.98 22.58 -16.47
C GLU A 64 -1.95 21.45 -15.43
N GLU A 65 -3.11 20.97 -14.99
CA GLU A 65 -3.23 19.84 -14.07
C GLU A 65 -2.85 18.51 -14.74
N LEU A 66 -3.31 18.25 -15.97
CA LEU A 66 -2.90 17.07 -16.73
C LEU A 66 -1.38 17.05 -16.97
N SER A 67 -0.79 18.22 -17.22
CA SER A 67 0.66 18.40 -17.45
C SER A 67 1.53 18.14 -16.21
N LEU A 68 0.93 17.89 -15.04
CA LEU A 68 1.68 17.44 -13.87
C LEU A 68 2.25 16.02 -14.04
N ILE A 69 1.65 15.22 -14.94
CA ILE A 69 2.06 13.85 -15.23
C ILE A 69 2.29 13.66 -16.73
N HIS A 70 1.34 14.10 -17.55
CA HIS A 70 1.32 13.80 -18.97
C HIS A 70 2.14 14.80 -19.76
N LEU A 71 2.89 14.31 -20.75
CA LEU A 71 3.69 15.17 -21.62
C LEU A 71 2.77 16.07 -22.47
N PRO A 72 3.12 17.35 -22.69
CA PRO A 72 2.33 18.25 -23.53
C PRO A 72 2.05 17.70 -24.94
N GLU A 73 3.02 17.00 -25.52
CA GLU A 73 2.89 16.36 -26.83
C GLU A 73 1.85 15.23 -26.80
N TYR A 74 1.81 14.44 -25.73
CA TYR A 74 0.81 13.39 -25.53
C TYR A 74 -0.59 13.99 -25.38
N ILE A 75 -0.76 15.03 -24.54
CA ILE A 75 -2.05 15.72 -24.38
C ILE A 75 -2.56 16.26 -25.72
N SER A 76 -1.68 16.88 -26.51
CA SER A 76 -2.01 17.39 -27.84
C SER A 76 -2.41 16.27 -28.82
N ALA A 77 -1.76 15.11 -28.74
CA ALA A 77 -2.13 13.94 -29.55
C ALA A 77 -3.52 13.41 -29.16
N VAL A 78 -3.83 13.32 -27.86
CA VAL A 78 -5.16 12.94 -27.36
C VAL A 78 -6.23 13.90 -27.85
N GLN A 79 -5.99 15.22 -27.77
CA GLN A 79 -6.93 16.22 -28.28
C GLN A 79 -7.17 16.09 -29.79
N GLN A 80 -6.11 15.87 -30.58
CA GLN A 80 -6.23 15.67 -32.03
C GLN A 80 -7.02 14.40 -32.35
N LEU A 81 -6.68 13.28 -31.70
CA LEU A 81 -7.38 11.99 -31.89
C LEU A 81 -8.82 12.02 -31.37
N SER A 82 -9.16 12.87 -30.40
CA SER A 82 -10.53 13.07 -29.90
C SER A 82 -11.47 13.69 -30.94
N MET A 83 -10.95 14.45 -31.91
CA MET A 83 -11.78 15.13 -32.90
C MET A 83 -12.55 14.14 -33.79
N PRO A 84 -13.86 14.37 -34.06
CA PRO A 84 -14.63 13.52 -34.95
C PRO A 84 -14.15 13.64 -36.40
N GLU A 85 -14.29 12.56 -37.16
CA GLU A 85 -13.79 12.47 -38.56
C GLU A 85 -14.39 13.52 -39.50
N GLU A 86 -15.62 13.98 -39.22
CA GLU A 86 -16.34 14.99 -40.00
C GLU A 86 -15.71 16.40 -39.96
N ASN A 87 -14.85 16.67 -38.97
CA ASN A 87 -14.22 17.98 -38.76
C ASN A 87 -12.79 18.06 -39.33
N LEU A 88 -12.38 17.07 -40.13
CA LEU A 88 -11.01 16.95 -40.65
C LEU A 88 -10.86 17.58 -42.04
N GLY A 89 -9.63 18.03 -42.36
CA GLY A 89 -9.26 18.68 -43.62
C GLY A 89 -9.20 17.72 -44.82
N ASP A 90 -8.06 17.60 -45.50
CA ASP A 90 -7.88 16.58 -46.55
C ASP A 90 -7.98 15.17 -45.92
N PRO A 91 -8.97 14.34 -46.31
CA PRO A 91 -9.22 13.06 -45.66
C PRO A 91 -8.04 12.08 -45.68
N GLN A 92 -7.21 12.09 -46.72
CA GLN A 92 -6.12 11.11 -46.83
C GLN A 92 -4.90 11.48 -45.99
N GLU A 93 -4.50 12.75 -46.02
CA GLU A 93 -3.35 13.24 -45.25
C GLU A 93 -3.64 13.20 -43.74
N GLU A 94 -4.84 13.62 -43.34
CA GLU A 94 -5.22 13.64 -41.93
C GLU A 94 -5.42 12.22 -41.37
N GLN A 95 -5.95 11.27 -42.16
CA GLN A 95 -6.06 9.88 -41.72
C GLN A 95 -4.68 9.22 -41.55
N ALA A 96 -3.72 9.50 -42.43
CA ALA A 96 -2.34 9.03 -42.27
C ALA A 96 -1.68 9.59 -41.01
N LYS A 97 -1.88 10.90 -40.76
CA LYS A 97 -1.36 11.58 -39.56
C LYS A 97 -1.97 11.03 -38.27
N ARG A 98 -3.29 10.82 -38.22
CA ARG A 98 -3.99 10.21 -37.07
C ARG A 98 -3.52 8.78 -36.82
N ALA A 99 -3.36 7.97 -37.86
CA ALA A 99 -2.83 6.61 -37.73
C ALA A 99 -1.38 6.60 -37.20
N GLN A 100 -0.57 7.60 -37.58
CA GLN A 100 0.77 7.78 -37.02
C GLN A 100 0.72 8.14 -35.53
N LEU A 101 -0.06 9.16 -35.15
CA LEU A 101 -0.24 9.56 -33.75
C LEU A 101 -0.76 8.40 -32.90
N ALA A 102 -1.73 7.65 -33.42
CA ALA A 102 -2.29 6.51 -32.70
C ALA A 102 -1.23 5.44 -32.41
N ARG A 103 -0.34 5.13 -33.38
CA ARG A 103 0.76 4.18 -33.14
C ARG A 103 1.80 4.71 -32.16
N GLU A 104 2.12 6.00 -32.24
CA GLU A 104 3.14 6.63 -31.41
C GLU A 104 2.74 6.69 -29.94
N TYR A 105 1.46 6.98 -29.67
CA TYR A 105 0.96 7.29 -28.34
C TYR A 105 0.10 6.19 -27.71
N GLY A 106 0.11 4.98 -28.27
CA GLY A 106 -0.52 3.79 -27.67
C GLY A 106 -2.01 3.59 -27.98
N PHE A 107 -2.53 4.23 -29.03
CA PHE A 107 -3.94 4.10 -29.47
C PHE A 107 -4.18 3.20 -30.69
N ALA A 108 -3.13 2.71 -31.34
CA ALA A 108 -3.25 1.85 -32.51
C ALA A 108 -3.06 0.37 -32.16
N GLU A 109 -3.80 -0.51 -32.86
CA GLU A 109 -3.63 -1.98 -32.87
C GLU A 109 -3.36 -2.59 -31.48
N GLY A 110 -3.99 -2.04 -30.45
CA GLY A 110 -3.78 -2.37 -29.04
C GLY A 110 -5.08 -2.34 -28.25
N ASP A 111 -4.94 -2.41 -26.93
CA ASP A 111 -6.05 -2.47 -25.96
C ASP A 111 -6.83 -1.15 -25.83
N THR A 112 -6.24 0.00 -26.15
CA THR A 112 -6.83 1.32 -25.86
C THR A 112 -7.15 2.10 -27.14
N PRO A 113 -8.23 1.78 -27.88
CA PRO A 113 -8.51 2.41 -29.16
C PRO A 113 -8.86 3.90 -29.00
N ALA A 114 -8.43 4.74 -29.95
CA ALA A 114 -8.86 6.13 -30.00
C ALA A 114 -10.35 6.24 -30.35
N ILE A 115 -11.12 6.98 -29.55
CA ILE A 115 -12.54 7.25 -29.76
C ILE A 115 -12.82 8.75 -29.83
N ALA A 116 -13.89 9.13 -30.53
CA ALA A 116 -14.30 10.54 -30.60
C ALA A 116 -14.76 11.04 -29.21
N GLY A 117 -14.35 12.24 -28.83
CA GLY A 117 -14.68 12.82 -27.52
C GLY A 117 -13.87 12.27 -26.34
N MET A 118 -12.86 11.42 -26.60
CA MET A 118 -12.06 10.80 -25.54
C MET A 118 -11.30 11.78 -24.65
N TYR A 119 -10.86 12.92 -25.21
CA TYR A 119 -10.18 13.97 -24.43
C TYR A 119 -11.10 14.52 -23.35
N GLU A 120 -12.32 14.90 -23.75
CA GLU A 120 -13.30 15.55 -22.89
C GLU A 120 -13.70 14.64 -21.73
N VAL A 121 -13.98 13.36 -22.00
CA VAL A 121 -14.39 12.42 -20.97
C VAL A 121 -13.21 11.99 -20.09
N ALA A 122 -12.03 11.73 -20.65
CA ALA A 122 -10.84 11.37 -19.86
C ALA A 122 -10.39 12.52 -18.95
N ALA A 123 -10.45 13.77 -19.43
CA ALA A 123 -10.15 14.95 -18.62
C ALA A 123 -11.16 15.13 -17.48
N ARG A 124 -12.43 14.79 -17.69
CA ARG A 124 -13.46 14.79 -16.63
C ARG A 124 -13.22 13.77 -15.55
N ILE A 125 -12.85 12.54 -15.92
CA ILE A 125 -12.47 11.51 -14.95
C ILE A 125 -11.25 11.97 -14.15
N ALA A 126 -10.21 12.48 -14.82
CA ALA A 126 -9.03 13.04 -14.14
C ALA A 126 -9.38 14.17 -13.16
N GLY A 127 -10.27 15.08 -13.58
CA GLY A 127 -10.72 16.18 -12.73
C GLY A 127 -11.59 15.72 -11.55
N GLY A 128 -12.42 14.70 -11.72
CA GLY A 128 -13.21 14.09 -10.65
C GLY A 128 -12.33 13.52 -9.54
N THR A 129 -11.29 12.77 -9.90
CA THR A 129 -10.33 12.22 -8.93
C THR A 129 -9.50 13.32 -8.26
N LEU A 130 -9.09 14.35 -9.00
CA LEU A 130 -8.39 15.52 -8.45
C LEU A 130 -9.27 16.27 -7.42
N VAL A 131 -10.54 16.51 -7.76
CA VAL A 131 -11.50 17.16 -6.85
C VAL A 131 -11.75 16.31 -5.61
N ALA A 132 -11.91 14.99 -5.76
CA ALA A 132 -12.07 14.09 -4.62
C ALA A 132 -10.89 14.19 -3.64
N LEU A 133 -9.67 14.07 -4.16
CA LEU A 133 -8.48 14.10 -3.30
C LEU A 133 -8.24 15.49 -2.69
N SER A 134 -8.45 16.56 -3.47
CA SER A 134 -8.37 17.93 -2.99
C SER A 134 -9.39 18.22 -1.90
N THR A 135 -10.61 17.67 -2.02
CA THR A 135 -11.68 17.85 -1.03
C THR A 135 -11.32 17.21 0.30
N VAL A 136 -10.91 15.94 0.33
CA VAL A 136 -10.54 15.29 1.62
C VAL A 136 -9.29 15.91 2.23
N MET A 137 -8.42 16.52 1.42
CA MET A 137 -7.24 17.25 1.87
C MET A 137 -7.52 18.69 2.28
N GLY A 138 -8.65 19.27 1.87
CA GLY A 138 -9.04 20.65 2.20
C GLY A 138 -8.26 21.68 1.38
N LEU A 139 -7.95 21.34 0.13
CA LEU A 139 -7.34 22.24 -0.85
C LEU A 139 -8.43 23.04 -1.60
N GLU A 140 -8.04 24.15 -2.23
CA GLU A 140 -8.95 25.10 -2.88
C GLU A 140 -9.84 24.44 -3.96
N GLU A 141 -9.29 23.52 -4.75
CA GLU A 141 -10.00 22.84 -5.83
C GLU A 141 -11.11 21.90 -5.34
N GLY A 142 -11.08 21.54 -4.06
CA GLY A 142 -12.09 20.72 -3.38
C GLY A 142 -12.75 21.42 -2.19
N GLU A 143 -12.68 22.76 -2.14
CA GLU A 143 -13.22 23.51 -1.01
C GLU A 143 -14.74 23.27 -0.89
N THR A 144 -15.16 22.81 0.29
CA THR A 144 -16.55 22.44 0.58
C THR A 144 -16.96 23.07 1.91
N GLY A 145 -17.77 24.13 1.83
CA GLY A 145 -18.43 24.74 3.00
C GLY A 145 -17.49 24.98 4.18
N ALA A 146 -17.96 24.70 5.40
CA ALA A 146 -17.16 24.83 6.60
C ALA A 146 -16.26 23.59 6.82
N PRO A 147 -15.05 23.72 7.41
CA PRO A 147 -14.11 22.60 7.60
C PRO A 147 -14.68 21.37 8.34
N GLU A 148 -15.62 21.58 9.25
CA GLU A 148 -16.34 20.55 10.00
C GLU A 148 -17.32 19.72 9.14
N GLU A 149 -17.80 20.26 8.02
CA GLU A 149 -18.72 19.61 7.09
C GLU A 149 -17.98 18.88 5.95
N ARG A 150 -16.67 19.12 5.83
CA ARG A 150 -15.82 18.53 4.80
C ARG A 150 -15.95 17.00 4.76
N PRO A 151 -16.24 16.41 3.59
CA PRO A 151 -16.19 14.98 3.40
C PRO A 151 -14.83 14.40 3.76
N LEU A 152 -14.84 13.23 4.40
CA LEU A 152 -13.62 12.45 4.64
C LEU A 152 -13.52 11.23 3.74
N HIS A 153 -14.67 10.78 3.22
CA HIS A 153 -14.78 9.64 2.32
C HIS A 153 -15.34 10.12 0.98
N ILE A 154 -14.63 9.89 -0.12
CA ILE A 154 -15.16 10.21 -1.45
C ILE A 154 -14.95 9.01 -2.38
N PHE A 155 -16.05 8.52 -2.96
CA PHE A 155 -16.02 7.45 -3.95
C PHE A 155 -16.18 8.04 -5.36
N HIS A 156 -15.24 7.74 -6.26
CA HIS A 156 -15.31 8.11 -7.65
C HIS A 156 -15.20 6.85 -8.54
N PRO A 157 -16.34 6.19 -8.88
CA PRO A 157 -16.34 4.91 -9.59
C PRO A 157 -15.81 4.96 -11.03
N ALA A 158 -15.84 6.13 -11.69
CA ALA A 158 -15.30 6.28 -13.05
C ALA A 158 -13.76 6.42 -13.07
N GLY A 159 -13.16 6.84 -11.95
CA GLY A 159 -11.71 6.94 -11.78
C GLY A 159 -11.03 5.59 -11.52
N GLY A 160 -9.72 5.63 -11.32
CA GLY A 160 -8.91 4.43 -11.07
C GLY A 160 -8.20 3.90 -12.32
N LEU A 161 -7.96 4.75 -13.31
CA LEU A 161 -7.32 4.42 -14.59
C LEU A 161 -5.79 4.40 -14.42
N HIS A 162 -5.29 3.30 -13.85
CA HIS A 162 -3.92 3.21 -13.31
C HIS A 162 -2.80 2.90 -14.32
N HIS A 163 -3.09 2.53 -15.57
CA HIS A 163 -2.09 2.04 -16.52
C HIS A 163 -1.48 3.11 -17.43
N ALA A 164 -2.10 4.28 -17.57
CA ALA A 164 -1.58 5.32 -18.46
C ALA A 164 -0.21 5.83 -17.97
N TRP A 165 0.74 5.95 -18.90
CA TRP A 165 2.05 6.53 -18.64
C TRP A 165 2.06 8.01 -19.04
N ALA A 166 3.14 8.73 -18.72
CA ALA A 166 3.27 10.16 -19.04
C ALA A 166 3.17 10.44 -20.56
N GLU A 167 3.68 9.51 -21.36
CA GLU A 167 3.84 9.67 -22.80
C GLU A 167 2.93 8.77 -23.65
N ARG A 168 2.06 7.95 -23.06
CA ARG A 168 1.25 6.99 -23.82
C ARG A 168 0.05 6.43 -23.06
N ALA A 169 -0.99 6.09 -23.82
CA ALA A 169 -2.07 5.23 -23.36
C ALA A 169 -1.59 3.78 -23.20
N SER A 170 -2.24 3.05 -22.29
CA SER A 170 -1.98 1.64 -21.97
C SER A 170 -3.12 1.07 -21.15
N GLY A 171 -3.50 -0.21 -21.34
CA GLY A 171 -4.41 -0.91 -20.44
C GLY A 171 -5.76 -0.22 -20.26
N PHE A 172 -6.38 0.22 -21.35
CA PHE A 172 -7.65 0.97 -21.38
C PHE A 172 -7.58 2.38 -20.79
N CYS A 173 -6.41 2.84 -20.35
CA CYS A 173 -6.24 4.11 -19.65
C CYS A 173 -5.67 5.17 -20.60
N ILE A 174 -6.40 6.28 -20.76
CA ILE A 174 -5.97 7.45 -21.53
C ILE A 174 -5.16 8.40 -20.64
N TYR A 175 -5.77 8.91 -19.57
CA TYR A 175 -5.05 9.69 -18.57
C TYR A 175 -5.02 8.95 -17.24
N ASN A 176 -3.87 9.00 -16.58
CA ASN A 176 -3.71 8.51 -15.21
C ASN A 176 -4.31 9.52 -14.23
N ASP A 177 -5.60 9.38 -13.92
CA ASP A 177 -6.34 10.28 -13.03
C ASP A 177 -5.77 10.28 -11.60
N ILE A 178 -5.32 9.11 -11.16
CA ILE A 178 -4.71 8.87 -9.85
C ILE A 178 -3.43 9.70 -9.72
N ALA A 179 -2.51 9.55 -10.67
CA ALA A 179 -1.24 10.25 -10.64
C ALA A 179 -1.40 11.76 -10.78
N VAL A 180 -2.34 12.22 -11.61
CA VAL A 180 -2.65 13.66 -11.72
C VAL A 180 -3.12 14.23 -10.37
N ALA A 181 -4.03 13.55 -9.68
CA ALA A 181 -4.53 13.98 -8.38
C ALA A 181 -3.44 13.98 -7.30
N ILE A 182 -2.62 12.91 -7.23
CA ILE A 182 -1.52 12.81 -6.27
C ILE A 182 -0.50 13.94 -6.50
N SER A 183 -0.07 14.16 -7.74
CA SER A 183 0.88 15.23 -8.08
C SER A 183 0.36 16.62 -7.72
N HIS A 184 -0.95 16.86 -7.85
CA HIS A 184 -1.57 18.11 -7.43
C HIS A 184 -1.44 18.33 -5.90
N VAL A 185 -1.70 17.29 -5.10
CA VAL A 185 -1.54 17.34 -3.64
C VAL A 185 -0.09 17.55 -3.23
N LEU A 186 0.86 16.85 -3.87
CA LEU A 186 2.29 16.97 -3.58
C LEU A 186 2.86 18.36 -3.92
N ARG A 187 2.30 19.02 -4.94
CA ARG A 187 2.65 20.39 -5.31
C ARG A 187 2.06 21.42 -4.33
N SER A 188 0.91 21.09 -3.74
CA SER A 188 0.14 21.99 -2.88
C SER A 188 0.40 21.80 -1.38
N SER A 189 1.11 20.74 -0.99
CA SER A 189 1.35 20.38 0.41
C SER A 189 2.56 19.44 0.59
N GLU A 190 2.98 19.25 1.85
CA GLU A 190 4.00 18.26 2.24
C GLU A 190 3.41 16.90 2.66
N ALA A 191 2.18 16.64 2.21
CA ALA A 191 1.42 15.45 2.58
C ALA A 191 2.04 14.19 1.97
N LYS A 192 1.97 13.10 2.72
CA LYS A 192 2.24 11.75 2.21
C LYS A 192 0.96 11.09 1.75
N VAL A 193 0.99 10.57 0.53
CA VAL A 193 -0.16 9.90 -0.08
C VAL A 193 0.13 8.41 -0.18
N LEU A 194 -0.73 7.59 0.43
CA LEU A 194 -0.67 6.14 0.25
C LEU A 194 -1.68 5.75 -0.84
N TYR A 195 -1.16 5.19 -1.93
CA TYR A 195 -1.95 4.54 -2.98
C TYR A 195 -2.03 3.03 -2.73
N ILE A 196 -3.24 2.49 -2.59
CA ILE A 196 -3.48 1.04 -2.48
C ILE A 196 -4.25 0.57 -3.72
N ASP A 197 -3.67 -0.33 -4.47
CA ASP A 197 -4.22 -0.88 -5.69
C ASP A 197 -4.71 -2.32 -5.44
N PHE A 198 -6.02 -2.50 -5.52
CA PHE A 198 -6.67 -3.81 -5.40
C PHE A 198 -7.06 -4.41 -6.75
N ASP A 199 -6.73 -3.76 -7.87
CA ASP A 199 -6.90 -4.34 -9.21
C ASP A 199 -6.06 -5.60 -9.37
N ALA A 200 -6.56 -6.54 -10.17
CA ALA A 200 -5.83 -7.75 -10.48
C ALA A 200 -4.62 -7.49 -11.39
N HIS A 201 -4.61 -6.38 -12.14
CA HIS A 201 -3.47 -5.93 -12.92
C HIS A 201 -2.57 -5.02 -12.08
N HIS A 202 -1.26 -5.10 -12.29
CA HIS A 202 -0.33 -4.22 -11.61
C HIS A 202 -0.53 -2.76 -12.04
N GLY A 203 -0.71 -1.85 -11.08
CA GLY A 203 -0.82 -0.38 -11.29
C GLY A 203 0.47 0.30 -11.72
N ASP A 204 1.02 -0.15 -12.86
CA ASP A 204 2.33 0.22 -13.40
C ASP A 204 2.47 1.70 -13.72
N GLY A 205 1.41 2.36 -14.21
CA GLY A 205 1.41 3.78 -14.52
C GLY A 205 1.58 4.64 -13.27
N VAL A 206 0.87 4.30 -12.18
CA VAL A 206 1.00 5.02 -10.89
C VAL A 206 2.36 4.72 -10.26
N GLN A 207 2.81 3.47 -10.27
CA GLN A 207 4.14 3.11 -9.78
C GLN A 207 5.24 3.89 -10.52
N ARG A 208 5.17 3.95 -11.85
CA ARG A 208 6.16 4.65 -12.68
C ARG A 208 6.17 6.16 -12.41
N ALA A 209 5.00 6.76 -12.19
CA ALA A 209 4.86 8.19 -11.93
C ALA A 209 5.56 8.65 -10.64
N PHE A 210 5.68 7.76 -9.63
CA PHE A 210 6.21 8.10 -8.30
C PHE A 210 7.38 7.22 -7.86
N TYR A 211 8.06 6.57 -8.80
CA TYR A 211 9.09 5.55 -8.50
C TYR A 211 10.28 6.10 -7.69
N ASP A 212 10.54 7.43 -7.75
CA ASP A 212 11.57 8.15 -7.01
C ASP A 212 11.04 9.12 -5.93
N GLU A 213 9.73 9.18 -5.69
CA GLU A 213 9.10 10.15 -4.78
C GLU A 213 8.83 9.55 -3.38
N PRO A 214 9.59 9.96 -2.34
CA PRO A 214 9.44 9.40 -0.99
C PRO A 214 8.12 9.78 -0.29
N ARG A 215 7.38 10.76 -0.81
CA ARG A 215 6.07 11.16 -0.26
C ARG A 215 4.90 10.33 -0.79
N VAL A 216 5.13 9.41 -1.72
CA VAL A 216 4.09 8.52 -2.24
C VAL A 216 4.51 7.07 -2.05
N MET A 217 3.67 6.30 -1.37
CA MET A 217 3.82 4.85 -1.33
C MET A 217 2.77 4.22 -2.23
N THR A 218 3.18 3.40 -3.19
CA THR A 218 2.31 2.58 -4.02
C THR A 218 2.33 1.15 -3.51
N ILE A 219 1.17 0.59 -3.14
CA ILE A 219 1.04 -0.82 -2.78
C ILE A 219 0.07 -1.48 -3.75
N SER A 220 0.52 -2.49 -4.50
CA SER A 220 -0.33 -3.21 -5.45
C SER A 220 -0.40 -4.70 -5.13
N LEU A 221 -1.63 -5.23 -5.05
CA LEU A 221 -1.93 -6.65 -4.83
C LEU A 221 -2.56 -7.23 -6.10
N HIS A 222 -1.72 -7.67 -7.03
CA HIS A 222 -2.10 -8.06 -8.39
C HIS A 222 -1.74 -9.52 -8.68
N GLU A 223 -2.33 -10.12 -9.71
CA GLU A 223 -1.83 -11.37 -10.27
C GLU A 223 -0.46 -11.15 -10.90
N THR A 224 0.46 -12.11 -10.72
CA THR A 224 1.82 -12.00 -11.23
C THR A 224 1.89 -11.67 -12.73
N GLY A 225 2.67 -10.63 -13.06
CA GLY A 225 2.95 -10.23 -14.44
C GLY A 225 3.69 -11.27 -15.29
N ARG A 226 4.09 -12.42 -14.72
CA ARG A 226 4.65 -13.54 -15.51
C ARG A 226 3.68 -14.06 -16.57
N TYR A 227 2.38 -13.93 -16.33
CA TYR A 227 1.33 -14.43 -17.21
C TYR A 227 0.27 -13.39 -17.56
N LEU A 228 0.12 -12.34 -16.75
CA LEU A 228 -0.87 -11.29 -16.95
C LEU A 228 -0.22 -9.97 -17.39
N PHE A 229 -0.97 -9.16 -18.15
CA PHE A 229 -0.64 -7.76 -18.37
C PHE A 229 -0.50 -7.03 -17.02
N PRO A 230 0.39 -6.02 -16.87
CA PRO A 230 1.29 -5.42 -17.86
C PRO A 230 2.67 -6.07 -17.98
N GLY A 231 2.92 -7.19 -17.29
CA GLY A 231 4.24 -7.84 -17.28
C GLY A 231 5.26 -7.23 -16.33
N THR A 232 4.85 -6.28 -15.49
CA THR A 232 5.64 -5.66 -14.40
C THR A 232 5.03 -6.01 -13.04
N GLY A 233 5.58 -5.45 -11.95
CA GLY A 233 5.09 -5.71 -10.59
C GLY A 233 5.85 -6.84 -9.89
N ASP A 234 7.14 -7.04 -10.22
CA ASP A 234 7.97 -7.97 -9.47
C ASP A 234 8.27 -7.45 -8.04
N VAL A 235 8.48 -8.38 -7.11
CA VAL A 235 8.81 -8.06 -5.70
C VAL A 235 10.07 -7.20 -5.54
N LEU A 236 10.97 -7.18 -6.52
CA LEU A 236 12.20 -6.39 -6.49
C LEU A 236 12.08 -5.00 -7.15
N GLU A 237 10.92 -4.67 -7.72
CA GLU A 237 10.60 -3.33 -8.23
C GLU A 237 10.25 -2.38 -7.06
N LEU A 238 11.26 -2.04 -6.26
CA LEU A 238 11.10 -1.37 -4.97
C LEU A 238 11.13 0.17 -5.04
N GLY A 239 11.13 0.77 -6.22
CA GLY A 239 11.46 2.19 -6.39
C GLY A 239 12.97 2.45 -6.53
N ASN A 240 13.34 3.70 -6.78
CA ASN A 240 14.74 4.14 -6.94
C ASN A 240 15.00 5.45 -6.17
N GLY A 241 16.28 5.80 -5.99
CA GLY A 241 16.66 7.04 -5.32
C GLY A 241 16.05 7.16 -3.92
N LEU A 242 15.33 8.27 -3.67
CA LEU A 242 14.62 8.51 -2.42
C LEU A 242 13.29 7.74 -2.33
N GLY A 243 12.71 7.35 -3.48
CA GLY A 243 11.48 6.54 -3.58
C GLY A 243 11.69 5.04 -3.30
N ARG A 244 12.93 4.58 -3.11
CA ARG A 244 13.21 3.17 -2.81
C ARG A 244 12.61 2.76 -1.46
N GLY A 245 11.85 1.67 -1.47
CA GLY A 245 11.06 1.17 -0.34
C GLY A 245 9.61 1.64 -0.36
N TYR A 246 9.24 2.53 -1.28
CA TYR A 246 7.89 3.09 -1.39
C TYR A 246 7.10 2.54 -2.59
N SER A 247 7.66 1.66 -3.41
CA SER A 247 6.91 0.81 -4.35
C SER A 247 6.86 -0.62 -3.82
N VAL A 248 5.65 -1.10 -3.53
CA VAL A 248 5.40 -2.40 -2.88
C VAL A 248 4.51 -3.24 -3.78
N ASN A 249 5.09 -4.28 -4.37
CA ASN A 249 4.38 -5.20 -5.25
C ASN A 249 4.21 -6.56 -4.59
N LEU A 250 2.95 -6.98 -4.42
CA LEU A 250 2.58 -8.32 -3.99
C LEU A 250 2.03 -9.10 -5.20
N PRO A 251 2.90 -9.70 -6.03
CA PRO A 251 2.46 -10.56 -7.12
C PRO A 251 1.88 -11.86 -6.54
N LEU A 252 0.58 -12.05 -6.75
CA LEU A 252 -0.18 -13.21 -6.35
C LEU A 252 -0.11 -14.28 -7.43
N ALA A 253 -0.06 -15.54 -6.99
CA ALA A 253 -0.19 -16.65 -7.91
C ALA A 253 -1.61 -16.68 -8.54
N PRO A 254 -1.74 -17.09 -9.81
CA PRO A 254 -3.05 -17.31 -10.44
C PRO A 254 -3.92 -18.26 -9.60
N PHE A 255 -5.23 -18.10 -9.66
CA PHE A 255 -6.22 -18.88 -8.90
C PHE A 255 -6.14 -18.72 -7.38
N THR A 256 -5.59 -17.59 -6.91
CA THR A 256 -5.62 -17.24 -5.48
C THR A 256 -7.06 -17.07 -5.02
N GLU A 257 -7.43 -17.82 -3.96
CA GLU A 257 -8.74 -17.77 -3.30
C GLU A 257 -8.74 -16.81 -2.11
N ASP A 258 -9.94 -16.58 -1.55
CA ASP A 258 -10.17 -15.62 -0.48
C ASP A 258 -9.26 -15.75 0.74
N ASP A 259 -9.13 -16.96 1.29
CA ASP A 259 -8.36 -17.18 2.52
C ASP A 259 -6.90 -16.77 2.33
N SER A 260 -6.31 -17.14 1.19
CA SER A 260 -4.92 -16.81 0.87
C SER A 260 -4.75 -15.31 0.65
N TYR A 261 -5.68 -14.66 -0.07
CA TYR A 261 -5.62 -13.23 -0.35
C TYR A 261 -5.72 -12.41 0.95
N ILE A 262 -6.73 -12.71 1.77
CA ILE A 262 -6.99 -12.01 3.03
C ILE A 262 -5.82 -12.20 4.01
N GLU A 263 -5.23 -13.40 4.06
CA GLU A 263 -4.05 -13.70 4.89
C GLU A 263 -2.89 -12.76 4.54
N VAL A 264 -2.47 -12.73 3.28
CA VAL A 264 -1.30 -11.95 2.86
C VAL A 264 -1.55 -10.44 2.88
N MET A 265 -2.76 -9.99 2.53
CA MET A 265 -3.16 -8.58 2.61
C MET A 265 -3.08 -8.07 4.06
N ASN A 266 -3.64 -8.81 5.02
CA ASN A 266 -3.60 -8.41 6.43
C ASN A 266 -2.19 -8.52 7.04
N ALA A 267 -1.36 -9.42 6.51
CA ALA A 267 0.04 -9.46 6.90
C ALA A 267 0.81 -8.24 6.36
N LEU A 268 0.50 -7.76 5.16
CA LEU A 268 1.35 -6.75 4.52
C LEU A 268 0.90 -5.30 4.79
N LEU A 269 -0.40 -5.00 4.66
CA LEU A 269 -0.87 -3.61 4.67
C LEU A 269 -0.69 -2.89 6.01
N PRO A 270 -1.17 -3.39 7.17
CA PRO A 270 -1.08 -2.65 8.43
C PRO A 270 0.34 -2.23 8.83
N PRO A 271 1.39 -3.10 8.78
CA PRO A 271 2.74 -2.67 9.12
C PRO A 271 3.32 -1.65 8.14
N LEU A 272 3.04 -1.77 6.83
CA LEU A 272 3.49 -0.79 5.84
C LEU A 272 2.84 0.57 6.06
N VAL A 273 1.53 0.61 6.30
CA VAL A 273 0.81 1.88 6.55
C VAL A 273 1.29 2.53 7.85
N MET A 274 1.58 1.74 8.88
CA MET A 274 2.17 2.26 10.12
C MET A 274 3.54 2.88 9.87
N SER A 275 4.44 2.17 9.18
CA SER A 275 5.79 2.64 8.86
C SER A 275 5.76 3.87 7.94
N PHE A 276 4.93 3.84 6.90
CA PHE A 276 4.81 4.93 5.94
C PHE A 276 4.13 6.14 6.54
N ALA A 277 3.26 5.95 7.52
CA ALA A 277 2.51 7.00 8.20
C ALA A 277 1.87 8.04 7.24
N PRO A 278 0.94 7.64 6.35
CA PRO A 278 0.34 8.55 5.36
C PRO A 278 -0.59 9.59 5.98
N ASP A 279 -0.80 10.68 5.24
CA ASP A 279 -1.77 11.72 5.55
C ASP A 279 -3.14 11.45 4.92
N VAL A 280 -3.18 10.73 3.79
CA VAL A 280 -4.40 10.33 3.08
C VAL A 280 -4.19 8.99 2.37
N ILE A 281 -5.26 8.20 2.29
CA ILE A 281 -5.31 6.99 1.47
C ILE A 281 -6.12 7.27 0.22
N ILE A 282 -5.58 6.89 -0.93
CA ILE A 282 -6.32 6.76 -2.18
C ILE A 282 -6.27 5.28 -2.58
N SER A 283 -7.43 4.62 -2.68
CA SER A 283 -7.49 3.20 -3.03
C SER A 283 -8.26 2.98 -4.32
N GLN A 284 -7.71 2.14 -5.19
CA GLN A 284 -8.35 1.67 -6.41
C GLN A 284 -9.02 0.32 -6.09
N HIS A 285 -10.26 0.13 -6.53
CA HIS A 285 -11.07 -1.04 -6.26
C HIS A 285 -11.51 -1.72 -7.56
N GLY A 286 -10.52 -2.12 -8.37
CA GLY A 286 -10.70 -3.00 -9.51
C GLY A 286 -11.44 -4.28 -9.09
N CYS A 287 -12.51 -4.59 -9.82
CA CYS A 287 -13.37 -5.75 -9.55
C CYS A 287 -12.90 -7.01 -10.29
N ASP A 288 -11.84 -6.89 -11.10
CA ASP A 288 -11.31 -7.94 -11.95
C ASP A 288 -10.50 -9.01 -11.20
N THR A 289 -10.37 -8.87 -9.88
CA THR A 289 -9.92 -9.94 -8.98
C THR A 289 -10.98 -11.02 -8.74
N HIS A 290 -12.24 -10.76 -9.09
CA HIS A 290 -13.35 -11.68 -8.84
C HIS A 290 -13.31 -12.90 -9.77
N ALA A 291 -13.64 -14.08 -9.26
CA ALA A 291 -13.69 -15.37 -9.97
C ALA A 291 -14.61 -15.44 -11.22
N TRP A 292 -15.40 -14.39 -11.49
CA TRP A 292 -16.28 -14.32 -12.66
C TRP A 292 -15.79 -13.31 -13.69
N ASP A 293 -14.72 -12.58 -13.37
CA ASP A 293 -14.13 -11.64 -14.31
C ASP A 293 -13.48 -12.41 -15.48
N PRO A 294 -13.71 -11.99 -16.73
CA PRO A 294 -13.20 -12.69 -17.90
C PRO A 294 -11.71 -12.43 -18.21
N LEU A 295 -11.07 -11.42 -17.59
CA LEU A 295 -9.72 -10.99 -18.00
C LEU A 295 -8.59 -11.50 -17.11
N THR A 296 -8.88 -12.09 -15.95
CA THR A 296 -7.85 -12.54 -15.00
C THR A 296 -8.12 -13.95 -14.51
N HIS A 297 -7.20 -14.50 -13.70
CA HIS A 297 -7.32 -15.85 -13.18
C HIS A 297 -7.48 -15.88 -11.65
N LEU A 298 -7.63 -14.73 -10.99
CA LEU A 298 -7.86 -14.71 -9.56
C LEU A 298 -9.28 -15.22 -9.24
N GLU A 299 -9.41 -15.90 -8.12
CA GLU A 299 -10.62 -16.65 -7.75
C GLU A 299 -11.22 -16.08 -6.47
N LEU A 300 -11.27 -14.74 -6.38
CA LEU A 300 -11.85 -14.06 -5.23
C LEU A 300 -13.37 -14.01 -5.33
N THR A 301 -14.01 -14.00 -4.17
CA THR A 301 -15.44 -13.70 -4.05
C THR A 301 -15.64 -12.32 -3.44
N THR A 302 -16.88 -11.86 -3.39
CA THR A 302 -17.32 -10.69 -2.63
C THR A 302 -16.81 -10.68 -1.18
N ARG A 303 -16.48 -11.83 -0.57
CA ARG A 303 -15.87 -11.90 0.77
C ARG A 303 -14.51 -11.20 0.82
N SER A 304 -13.61 -11.48 -0.12
CA SER A 304 -12.30 -10.82 -0.14
C SER A 304 -12.41 -9.36 -0.49
N ILE A 305 -13.30 -9.01 -1.42
CA ILE A 305 -13.47 -7.63 -1.82
C ILE A 305 -14.04 -6.80 -0.66
N GLN A 306 -15.01 -7.32 0.09
CA GLN A 306 -15.45 -6.69 1.35
C GLN A 306 -14.29 -6.57 2.36
N ALA A 307 -13.37 -7.54 2.43
CA ALA A 307 -12.21 -7.47 3.30
C ALA A 307 -11.23 -6.36 2.87
N GLN A 308 -11.00 -6.17 1.56
CA GLN A 308 -10.22 -5.05 1.01
C GLN A 308 -10.83 -3.70 1.43
N VAL A 309 -12.13 -3.53 1.19
CA VAL A 309 -12.90 -2.32 1.52
C VAL A 309 -12.83 -2.00 3.01
N ARG A 310 -13.10 -2.98 3.89
CA ARG A 310 -13.00 -2.81 5.35
C ARG A 310 -11.57 -2.55 5.81
N CYS A 311 -10.58 -3.09 5.11
CA CYS A 311 -9.17 -2.82 5.39
C CYS A 311 -8.83 -1.36 5.11
N ALA A 312 -9.14 -0.86 3.91
CA ALA A 312 -8.91 0.53 3.52
C ALA A 312 -9.62 1.52 4.47
N HIS A 313 -10.90 1.28 4.77
CA HIS A 313 -11.68 2.09 5.72
C HIS A 313 -11.02 2.15 7.10
N ARG A 314 -10.65 0.99 7.66
CA ARG A 314 -9.97 0.90 8.96
C ARG A 314 -8.61 1.62 8.95
N LEU A 315 -7.81 1.43 7.90
CA LEU A 315 -6.49 2.06 7.78
C LEU A 315 -6.62 3.58 7.69
N ALA A 316 -7.58 4.09 6.93
CA ALA A 316 -7.82 5.52 6.81
C ALA A 316 -8.26 6.15 8.13
N HIS A 317 -9.15 5.49 8.88
CA HIS A 317 -9.57 5.96 10.20
C HIS A 317 -8.43 5.95 11.22
N THR A 318 -7.63 4.90 11.24
CA THR A 318 -6.53 4.74 12.19
C THR A 318 -5.37 5.69 11.87
N TYR A 319 -5.00 5.85 10.59
CA TYR A 319 -3.76 6.52 10.20
C TYR A 319 -3.96 7.81 9.41
N CYS A 320 -5.16 8.16 8.95
CA CYS A 320 -5.37 9.35 8.11
C CYS A 320 -6.51 10.25 8.62
N HIS A 321 -6.92 10.07 9.89
CA HIS A 321 -8.07 10.79 10.47
C HIS A 321 -9.35 10.65 9.62
N GLY A 322 -9.51 9.48 8.98
CA GLY A 322 -10.64 9.16 8.10
C GLY A 322 -10.50 9.66 6.66
N ARG A 323 -9.44 10.39 6.28
CA ARG A 323 -9.26 10.88 4.90
C ARG A 323 -9.01 9.71 3.94
N TRP A 324 -9.98 9.44 3.08
CA TRP A 324 -9.94 8.34 2.12
C TRP A 324 -10.70 8.67 0.84
N VAL A 325 -10.02 8.52 -0.29
CA VAL A 325 -10.63 8.51 -1.63
C VAL A 325 -10.62 7.08 -2.15
N ALA A 326 -11.79 6.57 -2.53
CA ALA A 326 -11.92 5.30 -3.20
C ALA A 326 -12.21 5.53 -4.68
N LEU A 327 -11.60 4.76 -5.55
CA LEU A 327 -11.78 4.80 -7.00
C LEU A 327 -12.32 3.47 -7.50
N GLY A 328 -12.87 3.48 -8.71
CA GLY A 328 -13.26 2.26 -9.42
C GLY A 328 -12.02 1.52 -9.94
N GLY A 329 -11.91 1.40 -11.26
CA GLY A 329 -10.82 0.69 -11.92
C GLY A 329 -11.25 -0.37 -12.93
N GLY A 330 -10.47 -1.46 -13.01
CA GLY A 330 -10.79 -2.66 -13.79
C GLY A 330 -12.05 -3.38 -13.29
N GLY A 331 -12.58 -4.29 -14.11
CA GLY A 331 -13.83 -5.00 -13.85
C GLY A 331 -14.66 -5.11 -15.11
N TYR A 332 -14.74 -6.34 -15.61
CA TYR A 332 -15.21 -6.64 -16.97
C TYR A 332 -16.43 -7.56 -16.97
N ASP A 333 -16.75 -8.19 -15.83
CA ASP A 333 -18.12 -8.65 -15.59
C ASP A 333 -19.04 -7.47 -15.20
N GLN A 334 -19.66 -6.90 -16.23
CA GLN A 334 -20.37 -5.62 -16.18
C GLN A 334 -21.63 -5.64 -15.31
N PHE A 335 -22.25 -6.82 -15.11
CA PHE A 335 -23.59 -6.92 -14.53
C PHE A 335 -23.63 -7.76 -13.27
N ARG A 336 -22.90 -8.88 -13.21
CA ARG A 336 -22.91 -9.76 -12.05
C ARG A 336 -21.89 -9.33 -11.01
N VAL A 337 -20.79 -8.66 -11.35
CA VAL A 337 -19.74 -8.33 -10.37
C VAL A 337 -19.72 -6.84 -10.04
N VAL A 338 -19.36 -6.00 -11.01
CA VAL A 338 -19.00 -4.59 -10.79
C VAL A 338 -20.07 -3.81 -9.99
N PRO A 339 -21.38 -3.86 -10.34
CA PRO A 339 -22.40 -3.12 -9.60
C PRO A 339 -22.52 -3.56 -8.14
N ARG A 340 -22.48 -4.88 -7.87
CA ARG A 340 -22.64 -5.42 -6.51
C ARG A 340 -21.46 -5.01 -5.64
N VAL A 341 -20.25 -5.20 -6.15
CA VAL A 341 -19.01 -4.93 -5.42
C VAL A 341 -18.84 -3.45 -5.11
N TRP A 342 -19.02 -2.56 -6.09
CA TRP A 342 -18.92 -1.12 -5.84
C TRP A 342 -20.07 -0.60 -4.96
N SER A 343 -21.23 -1.26 -4.95
CA SER A 343 -22.28 -0.96 -3.97
C SER A 343 -21.88 -1.34 -2.54
N MET A 344 -21.14 -2.44 -2.34
CA MET A 344 -20.59 -2.81 -1.03
C MET A 344 -19.56 -1.77 -0.54
N LEU A 345 -18.71 -1.29 -1.44
CA LEU A 345 -17.76 -0.21 -1.16
C LEU A 345 -18.49 1.06 -0.70
N TRP A 346 -19.50 1.50 -1.44
CA TRP A 346 -20.30 2.66 -1.07
C TRP A 346 -21.02 2.47 0.27
N ALA A 347 -21.61 1.30 0.51
CA ALA A 347 -22.30 0.99 1.77
C ALA A 347 -21.35 1.09 2.97
N GLU A 348 -20.13 0.55 2.87
CA GLU A 348 -19.11 0.67 3.92
C GLU A 348 -18.72 2.15 4.15
N MET A 349 -18.38 2.89 3.08
CA MET A 349 -17.96 4.30 3.18
C MET A 349 -19.03 5.19 3.79
N SER A 350 -20.30 4.93 3.43
CA SER A 350 -21.45 5.69 3.91
C SER A 350 -22.00 5.18 5.24
N GLY A 351 -21.46 4.08 5.81
CA GLY A 351 -21.94 3.49 7.05
C GLY A 351 -23.37 2.93 6.96
N GLN A 352 -23.82 2.58 5.76
CA GLN A 352 -25.14 2.03 5.50
C GLN A 352 -25.12 0.50 5.52
N ALA A 353 -26.21 -0.11 5.99
CA ALA A 353 -26.37 -1.56 5.92
C ALA A 353 -26.74 -1.96 4.50
N LEU A 354 -26.06 -2.97 3.96
CA LEU A 354 -26.37 -3.53 2.66
C LEU A 354 -27.62 -4.42 2.74
N PRO A 355 -28.57 -4.32 1.80
CA PRO A 355 -29.65 -5.29 1.67
C PRO A 355 -29.09 -6.70 1.40
N VAL A 356 -29.83 -7.74 1.82
CA VAL A 356 -29.44 -9.13 1.49
C VAL A 356 -29.72 -9.44 0.02
N GLN A 357 -30.91 -9.06 -0.45
CA GLN A 357 -31.39 -9.30 -1.81
C GLN A 357 -31.15 -8.07 -2.70
N LEU A 358 -30.86 -8.31 -3.97
CA LEU A 358 -30.86 -7.26 -4.99
C LEU A 358 -32.31 -6.82 -5.27
N PRO A 359 -32.55 -5.54 -5.59
CA PRO A 359 -33.89 -5.07 -5.96
C PRO A 359 -34.43 -5.81 -7.19
N GLU A 360 -35.66 -6.34 -7.12
CA GLU A 360 -36.30 -7.06 -8.25
C GLU A 360 -36.31 -6.22 -9.54
N GLN A 361 -36.65 -4.93 -9.43
CA GLN A 361 -36.66 -4.00 -10.57
C GLN A 361 -35.29 -3.84 -11.26
N TRP A 362 -34.20 -3.98 -10.50
CA TRP A 362 -32.85 -3.91 -11.04
C TRP A 362 -32.49 -5.21 -11.76
N ILE A 363 -32.84 -6.36 -11.16
CA ILE A 363 -32.67 -7.68 -11.77
C ILE A 363 -33.43 -7.77 -13.11
N GLU A 364 -34.69 -7.35 -13.13
CA GLU A 364 -35.53 -7.38 -14.35
C GLU A 364 -34.94 -6.54 -15.49
N ARG A 365 -34.26 -5.43 -15.15
CA ARG A 365 -33.63 -4.55 -16.14
C ARG A 365 -32.32 -5.10 -16.69
N TRP A 366 -31.44 -5.61 -15.83
CA TRP A 366 -30.06 -5.94 -16.21
C TRP A 366 -29.82 -7.43 -16.51
N ARG A 367 -30.70 -8.34 -16.07
CA ARG A 367 -30.60 -9.76 -16.44
C ARG A 367 -30.65 -9.98 -17.96
N PRO A 368 -31.57 -9.39 -18.75
CA PRO A 368 -31.60 -9.58 -20.20
C PRO A 368 -30.33 -9.05 -20.89
N ALA A 369 -29.75 -7.97 -20.35
CA ALA A 369 -28.50 -7.43 -20.84
C ALA A 369 -27.33 -8.39 -20.64
N TRP A 370 -27.27 -9.06 -19.49
CA TRP A 370 -26.28 -10.11 -19.22
C TRP A 370 -26.53 -11.37 -20.07
N GLU A 371 -27.78 -11.80 -20.23
CA GLU A 371 -28.13 -12.97 -21.06
C GLU A 371 -27.65 -12.77 -22.51
N ALA A 372 -27.80 -11.56 -23.07
CA ALA A 372 -27.30 -11.25 -24.40
C ALA A 372 -25.76 -11.37 -24.53
N VAL A 373 -25.01 -10.92 -23.52
CA VAL A 373 -23.53 -11.07 -23.50
C VAL A 373 -23.15 -12.54 -23.37
N LYS A 374 -23.81 -13.27 -22.45
CA LYS A 374 -23.59 -14.71 -22.24
C LYS A 374 -23.85 -15.52 -23.52
N GLU A 375 -24.90 -15.22 -24.28
CA GLU A 375 -25.20 -15.91 -25.53
C GLU A 375 -24.07 -15.74 -26.56
N GLN A 376 -23.45 -14.56 -26.63
CA GLN A 376 -22.29 -14.31 -27.49
C GLN A 376 -21.06 -15.09 -27.03
N GLU A 377 -20.74 -15.05 -25.73
CA GLU A 377 -19.60 -15.79 -25.15
C GLU A 377 -19.74 -17.30 -25.35
N VAL A 378 -20.94 -17.86 -25.13
CA VAL A 378 -21.21 -19.28 -25.36
C VAL A 378 -20.96 -19.64 -26.81
N LEU A 379 -21.44 -18.83 -27.76
CA LEU A 379 -21.23 -19.08 -29.19
C LEU A 379 -19.74 -19.08 -29.55
N GLU A 380 -18.96 -18.12 -29.05
CA GLU A 380 -17.52 -18.04 -29.27
C GLU A 380 -16.77 -19.24 -28.68
N GLN A 381 -17.14 -19.68 -27.48
CA GLN A 381 -16.51 -20.82 -26.81
C GLN A 381 -16.89 -22.17 -27.44
N GLU A 382 -18.13 -22.32 -27.91
CA GLU A 382 -18.57 -23.48 -28.69
C GLU A 382 -17.79 -23.57 -30.00
N LEU A 383 -17.58 -22.45 -30.69
CA LEU A 383 -16.70 -22.37 -31.87
C LEU A 383 -15.25 -22.73 -31.55
N ALA A 384 -14.78 -22.44 -30.32
CA ALA A 384 -13.46 -22.81 -29.82
C ALA A 384 -13.38 -24.25 -29.24
N GLY A 385 -14.47 -25.02 -29.27
CA GLY A 385 -14.52 -26.41 -28.82
C GLY A 385 -14.45 -26.60 -27.29
N LYS A 386 -14.83 -25.59 -26.50
CA LYS A 386 -14.83 -25.62 -25.04
C LYS A 386 -16.27 -25.69 -24.51
N THR A 387 -16.52 -26.56 -23.53
CA THR A 387 -17.79 -26.61 -22.77
C THR A 387 -17.61 -25.92 -21.43
N PHE A 388 -18.51 -24.99 -21.09
CA PHE A 388 -18.43 -24.20 -19.86
C PHE A 388 -19.73 -24.27 -19.05
N PHE A 389 -19.62 -24.12 -17.74
CA PHE A 389 -20.76 -23.97 -16.83
C PHE A 389 -20.86 -22.51 -16.42
N PHE A 390 -21.99 -21.87 -16.74
CA PHE A 390 -22.24 -20.49 -16.31
C PHE A 390 -23.10 -20.50 -15.05
N ALA A 391 -22.64 -19.81 -14.01
CA ALA A 391 -23.47 -19.50 -12.85
C ALA A 391 -24.68 -18.65 -13.28
N ASP A 392 -25.79 -18.80 -12.57
CA ASP A 392 -27.00 -18.01 -12.77
C ASP A 392 -26.77 -16.53 -12.42
N PHE A 393 -27.59 -15.64 -12.98
CA PHE A 393 -27.56 -14.23 -12.62
C PHE A 393 -27.87 -14.05 -11.11
N PRO A 394 -27.04 -13.30 -10.37
CA PRO A 394 -27.16 -13.20 -8.92
C PRO A 394 -28.46 -12.54 -8.50
N THR A 395 -28.98 -12.95 -7.35
CA THR A 395 -30.15 -12.35 -6.70
C THR A 395 -29.80 -11.71 -5.35
N THR A 396 -28.59 -11.95 -4.85
CA THR A 396 -28.07 -11.38 -3.60
C THR A 396 -26.86 -10.50 -3.84
N PHE A 397 -26.59 -9.58 -2.92
CA PHE A 397 -25.36 -8.79 -2.98
C PHE A 397 -24.14 -9.70 -2.78
N GLU A 398 -24.14 -10.50 -1.72
CA GLU A 398 -23.06 -11.45 -1.42
C GLU A 398 -23.15 -12.71 -2.28
N ASP A 399 -21.99 -13.29 -2.55
CA ASP A 399 -21.86 -14.55 -3.25
C ASP A 399 -22.27 -15.73 -2.38
N GLN A 400 -22.84 -16.74 -3.03
CA GLN A 400 -23.14 -18.01 -2.39
C GLN A 400 -21.94 -18.95 -2.56
N ALA A 401 -21.42 -19.47 -1.44
CA ALA A 401 -20.21 -20.29 -1.43
C ALA A 401 -20.31 -21.54 -2.33
N GLU A 402 -21.51 -22.04 -2.60
CA GLU A 402 -21.76 -23.18 -3.49
C GLU A 402 -21.40 -22.91 -4.96
N HIS A 403 -21.33 -21.65 -5.37
CA HIS A 403 -20.93 -21.27 -6.74
C HIS A 403 -19.41 -21.25 -6.95
N PHE A 404 -18.62 -21.30 -5.87
CA PHE A 404 -17.17 -21.12 -5.90
C PHE A 404 -16.49 -22.35 -5.26
N PRO A 405 -16.37 -23.46 -6.01
CA PRO A 405 -15.74 -24.66 -5.51
C PRO A 405 -14.25 -24.41 -5.24
N THR A 406 -13.70 -25.17 -4.29
CA THR A 406 -12.30 -25.06 -3.91
C THR A 406 -11.35 -25.37 -5.08
N GLN A 407 -10.37 -24.50 -5.28
CA GLN A 407 -9.39 -24.58 -6.35
C GLN A 407 -8.38 -25.72 -6.15
N PRO A 408 -8.02 -26.45 -7.22
CA PRO A 408 -6.90 -27.39 -7.18
C PRO A 408 -5.61 -26.70 -6.77
N ARG A 409 -4.72 -27.42 -6.05
CA ARG A 409 -3.41 -26.89 -5.61
C ARG A 409 -3.48 -25.67 -4.67
N ARG A 410 -4.63 -25.32 -4.09
CA ARG A 410 -4.80 -24.17 -3.17
C ARG A 410 -3.69 -24.03 -2.11
N TRP A 411 -3.21 -25.16 -1.56
CA TRP A 411 -2.14 -25.16 -0.55
C TRP A 411 -0.80 -24.69 -1.10
N SER A 412 -0.47 -25.07 -2.34
CA SER A 412 0.75 -24.61 -3.00
C SER A 412 0.67 -23.14 -3.35
N ILE A 413 -0.48 -22.69 -3.88
CA ILE A 413 -0.77 -21.28 -4.19
C ILE A 413 -0.64 -20.43 -2.92
N SER A 414 -1.31 -20.84 -1.84
CA SER A 414 -1.25 -20.14 -0.55
C SER A 414 0.16 -20.08 0.03
N LEU A 415 0.93 -21.16 -0.10
CA LEU A 415 2.32 -21.18 0.37
C LEU A 415 3.21 -20.24 -0.44
N GLU A 416 3.02 -20.16 -1.75
CA GLU A 416 3.74 -19.22 -2.62
C GLU A 416 3.43 -17.78 -2.23
N ASN A 417 2.15 -17.43 -2.14
CA ASN A 417 1.71 -16.10 -1.72
C ASN A 417 2.26 -15.71 -0.34
N ARG A 418 2.24 -16.62 0.63
CA ARG A 418 2.84 -16.38 1.96
C ARG A 418 4.33 -16.13 1.90
N ARG A 419 5.07 -16.86 1.05
CA ARG A 419 6.52 -16.65 0.87
C ARG A 419 6.79 -15.28 0.27
N THR A 420 6.03 -14.87 -0.74
CA THR A 420 6.10 -13.53 -1.35
C THR A 420 5.84 -12.45 -0.30
N ALA A 421 4.74 -12.58 0.46
CA ALA A 421 4.39 -11.62 1.51
C ALA A 421 5.42 -11.57 2.65
N ALA A 422 5.97 -12.72 3.06
CA ALA A 422 7.02 -12.79 4.07
C ALA A 422 8.32 -12.11 3.59
N MET A 423 8.70 -12.32 2.32
CA MET A 423 9.84 -11.64 1.71
C MET A 423 9.64 -10.12 1.68
N LEU A 424 8.48 -9.64 1.23
CA LEU A 424 8.17 -8.21 1.23
C LEU A 424 8.19 -7.61 2.63
N ARG A 425 7.57 -8.29 3.61
CA ARG A 425 7.62 -7.87 5.03
C ARG A 425 9.06 -7.77 5.51
N GLN A 426 9.90 -8.74 5.16
CA GLN A 426 11.30 -8.77 5.57
C GLN A 426 12.11 -7.61 4.97
N ILE A 427 11.84 -7.23 3.72
CA ILE A 427 12.55 -6.18 2.99
C ILE A 427 12.08 -4.77 3.39
N LEU A 428 10.77 -4.59 3.52
CA LEU A 428 10.14 -3.26 3.52
C LEU A 428 9.66 -2.79 4.88
N VAL A 429 9.40 -3.70 5.82
CA VAL A 429 8.90 -3.32 7.15
C VAL A 429 10.06 -3.28 8.14
N PRO A 430 10.34 -2.17 8.82
CA PRO A 430 11.36 -2.11 9.87
C PRO A 430 11.14 -3.17 10.96
N SER A 431 12.23 -3.73 11.50
CA SER A 431 12.16 -4.80 12.51
C SER A 431 11.31 -4.46 13.75
N PRO A 432 11.42 -3.25 14.35
CA PRO A 432 10.56 -2.88 15.49
C PRO A 432 9.07 -3.00 15.16
N ILE A 433 8.68 -2.57 13.95
CA ILE A 433 7.30 -2.67 13.47
C ILE A 433 6.91 -4.13 13.19
N ARG A 434 7.80 -4.94 12.58
CA ARG A 434 7.53 -6.37 12.35
C ARG A 434 7.19 -7.11 13.65
N LYS A 435 7.80 -6.73 14.77
CA LYS A 435 7.55 -7.32 16.09
C LYS A 435 6.17 -6.98 16.65
N VAL A 436 5.74 -5.72 16.51
CA VAL A 436 4.38 -5.30 16.86
C VAL A 436 3.33 -6.07 16.04
N PHE A 437 3.64 -6.35 14.77
CA PHE A 437 2.77 -7.11 13.86
C PHE A 437 3.17 -8.60 13.70
N SER A 438 3.78 -9.22 14.71
CA SER A 438 4.19 -10.63 14.61
C SER A 438 2.98 -11.53 14.35
N ALA A 439 3.03 -12.33 13.28
CA ALA A 439 1.98 -13.29 12.93
C ALA A 439 1.94 -14.50 13.88
N VAL A 440 3.00 -14.71 14.67
CA VAL A 440 3.13 -15.79 15.64
C VAL A 440 3.35 -15.17 17.01
N GLN A 441 2.39 -15.33 17.92
CA GLN A 441 2.66 -15.22 19.35
C GLN A 441 3.54 -16.41 19.75
N ARG A 442 4.86 -16.26 19.65
CA ARG A 442 5.79 -17.22 20.23
C ARG A 442 5.76 -17.02 21.75
N GLN A 443 5.77 -18.10 22.52
CA GLN A 443 6.19 -17.99 23.92
C GLN A 443 7.63 -17.53 23.91
N SER A 444 7.85 -16.33 24.41
CA SER A 444 9.17 -15.72 24.39
C SER A 444 10.14 -16.46 25.29
N PRO A 445 11.35 -16.76 24.82
CA PRO A 445 12.50 -16.94 25.69
C PRO A 445 12.79 -15.67 26.53
N LEU A 446 12.22 -14.51 26.17
CA LEU A 446 12.34 -13.26 26.92
C LEU A 446 11.44 -13.14 28.15
N THR A 447 10.40 -13.97 28.25
CA THR A 447 9.62 -14.09 29.50
C THR A 447 10.54 -14.52 30.65
N ASP A 448 11.53 -15.37 30.33
CA ASP A 448 12.58 -15.82 31.24
C ASP A 448 13.82 -14.91 31.22
N LEU A 449 13.93 -13.95 30.28
CA LEU A 449 15.10 -13.07 30.19
C LEU A 449 15.11 -12.05 31.32
N TYR A 450 13.96 -11.51 31.74
CA TYR A 450 13.94 -10.66 32.94
C TYR A 450 14.49 -11.41 34.17
N ASP A 451 14.13 -12.69 34.31
CA ASP A 451 14.59 -13.56 35.39
C ASP A 451 16.06 -14.03 35.22
N LEU A 452 16.54 -14.21 33.98
CA LEU A 452 17.94 -14.51 33.64
C LEU A 452 18.87 -13.29 33.77
N LEU A 453 18.38 -12.08 33.45
CA LEU A 453 19.08 -10.80 33.61
C LEU A 453 19.11 -10.35 35.07
N HIS A 454 18.14 -10.79 35.86
CA HIS A 454 17.99 -10.46 37.28
C HIS A 454 17.68 -11.70 38.13
N PRO A 455 18.65 -12.61 38.36
CA PRO A 455 18.46 -13.73 39.28
C PRO A 455 18.36 -13.20 40.72
N GLY A 456 17.14 -12.84 41.16
CA GLY A 456 16.92 -12.25 42.49
C GLY A 456 15.67 -11.38 42.70
N GLY A 457 14.79 -11.19 41.71
CA GLY A 457 13.45 -10.66 41.96
C GLY A 457 13.34 -9.19 42.41
N ALA A 458 14.26 -8.32 41.98
CA ALA A 458 14.15 -6.88 42.22
C ALA A 458 14.20 -6.10 40.90
N HIS A 459 13.14 -5.34 40.63
CA HIS A 459 13.02 -4.37 39.54
C HIS A 459 14.13 -3.30 39.62
N ALA A 460 15.30 -3.55 39.05
CA ALA A 460 16.33 -2.53 38.97
C ALA A 460 16.33 -1.91 37.56
N GLU A 461 15.36 -1.02 37.30
CA GLU A 461 15.55 0.02 36.28
C GLU A 461 16.92 0.65 36.55
N GLN A 462 17.89 0.40 35.67
CA GLN A 462 19.16 1.11 35.72
C GLN A 462 18.93 2.47 35.08
N SER A 463 19.41 3.50 35.76
CA SER A 463 19.39 4.86 35.23
C SER A 463 20.78 5.47 35.30
N GLU A 464 21.21 6.09 34.21
CA GLU A 464 22.45 6.86 34.16
C GLU A 464 22.15 8.30 33.70
N VAL A 465 22.90 9.27 34.21
CA VAL A 465 22.86 10.65 33.71
C VAL A 465 24.01 10.87 32.74
N PHE A 466 23.68 11.33 31.54
CA PHE A 466 24.66 11.72 30.52
C PHE A 466 24.62 13.23 30.31
N GLU A 467 25.73 13.90 30.65
CA GLU A 467 25.86 15.34 30.47
C GLU A 467 26.14 15.69 29.01
N THR A 468 25.31 16.57 28.44
CA THR A 468 25.52 17.14 27.11
C THR A 468 25.68 18.66 27.19
N PRO A 469 26.27 19.31 26.16
CA PRO A 469 26.29 20.77 26.08
C PRO A 469 24.92 21.45 26.12
N LYS A 470 23.82 20.73 25.80
CA LYS A 470 22.46 21.27 25.83
C LYS A 470 21.85 21.17 27.23
N GLU A 471 21.78 19.95 27.76
CA GLU A 471 21.34 19.63 29.12
C GLU A 471 21.78 18.22 29.54
N SER A 472 21.45 17.84 30.77
CA SER A 472 21.62 16.47 31.29
C SER A 472 20.51 15.55 30.75
N ILE A 473 20.90 14.44 30.15
CA ILE A 473 20.00 13.40 29.62
C ILE A 473 19.94 12.21 30.58
N LEU A 474 18.73 11.71 30.84
CA LEU A 474 18.50 10.50 31.62
C LEU A 474 18.41 9.30 30.68
N LEU A 475 19.32 8.35 30.87
CA LEU A 475 19.30 7.05 30.21
C LEU A 475 18.61 6.05 31.14
N ARG A 476 17.66 5.27 30.63
CA ARG A 476 16.94 4.24 31.39
C ARG A 476 16.80 2.96 30.56
N ASN A 477 17.16 1.82 31.14
CA ASN A 477 17.04 0.51 30.49
C ASN A 477 15.76 -0.21 30.98
N PHE A 478 15.23 -1.12 30.16
CA PHE A 478 14.01 -1.89 30.40
C PHE A 478 12.79 -1.01 30.74
N CYS A 479 12.59 0.04 29.95
CA CYS A 479 11.53 1.01 30.19
C CYS A 479 10.14 0.35 30.11
N PRO A 480 9.33 0.38 31.20
CA PRO A 480 8.00 -0.21 31.19
C PRO A 480 7.02 0.68 30.41
N PRO A 481 5.90 0.13 29.88
CA PRO A 481 4.88 0.89 29.16
C PRO A 481 4.41 2.13 29.91
N SER A 482 4.19 1.99 31.23
CA SER A 482 3.74 3.10 32.07
C SER A 482 4.71 4.29 32.11
N LEU A 483 6.02 4.04 31.95
CA LEU A 483 7.01 5.11 31.87
C LEU A 483 6.91 5.80 30.52
N VAL A 484 6.89 5.03 29.42
CA VAL A 484 6.79 5.55 28.06
C VAL A 484 5.53 6.40 27.89
N GLU A 485 4.39 5.93 28.40
CA GLU A 485 3.10 6.63 28.38
C GLU A 485 3.13 8.02 29.06
N ARG A 486 4.07 8.27 29.99
CA ARG A 486 4.24 9.56 30.67
C ARG A 486 5.23 10.50 29.99
N LEU A 487 6.03 9.98 29.06
CA LEU A 487 7.02 10.75 28.30
C LEU A 487 6.42 11.23 26.99
N THR A 488 7.08 12.20 26.35
CA THR A 488 6.70 12.73 25.04
C THR A 488 7.84 12.49 24.06
N VAL A 489 7.58 12.19 22.79
CA VAL A 489 8.65 12.01 21.80
C VAL A 489 9.14 13.36 21.26
N ASP A 490 10.46 13.55 21.18
CA ASP A 490 11.07 14.72 20.53
C ASP A 490 10.79 14.71 19.03
N SER A 491 10.51 15.88 18.45
CA SER A 491 10.09 15.99 17.04
C SER A 491 11.14 15.54 16.01
N GLY A 492 12.40 15.37 16.44
CA GLY A 492 13.48 14.84 15.59
C GLY A 492 13.62 13.32 15.61
N LEU A 493 12.80 12.60 16.40
CA LEU A 493 12.73 11.14 16.41
C LEU A 493 11.61 10.70 15.46
N HIS A 494 11.97 10.16 14.30
CA HIS A 494 11.03 9.89 13.21
C HIS A 494 11.52 8.85 12.19
N ALA A 495 12.52 8.02 12.53
CA ALA A 495 13.07 7.03 11.60
C ALA A 495 12.12 5.84 11.39
N PHE A 496 11.26 5.52 12.36
CA PHE A 496 10.29 4.43 12.27
C PHE A 496 8.85 4.91 12.07
N ALA A 497 8.48 6.07 12.61
CA ALA A 497 7.20 6.74 12.39
C ALA A 497 7.35 8.27 12.34
N ARG A 498 6.82 8.92 11.29
CA ARG A 498 7.04 10.36 11.03
C ARG A 498 6.45 11.32 12.08
N LEU A 499 5.35 10.94 12.74
CA LEU A 499 4.66 11.79 13.70
C LEU A 499 5.06 11.40 15.13
N PRO A 500 5.41 12.36 16.00
CA PRO A 500 5.79 12.07 17.39
C PRO A 500 4.76 11.25 18.14
N GLU A 501 3.47 11.41 17.86
CA GLU A 501 2.40 10.63 18.49
C GLU A 501 2.40 9.17 18.02
N ARG A 502 2.76 8.91 16.76
CA ARG A 502 2.86 7.53 16.21
C ARG A 502 4.13 6.85 16.68
N GLU A 503 5.24 7.58 16.69
CA GLU A 503 6.49 7.11 17.27
C GLU A 503 6.28 6.78 18.75
N HIS A 504 5.60 7.66 19.50
CA HIS A 504 5.22 7.39 20.88
C HIS A 504 4.40 6.11 21.03
N GLN A 505 3.37 5.93 20.21
CA GLN A 505 2.55 4.72 20.23
C GLN A 505 3.38 3.46 19.89
N LEU A 506 4.29 3.53 18.91
CA LEU A 506 5.21 2.45 18.57
C LEU A 506 6.09 2.08 19.77
N LEU A 507 6.67 3.06 20.46
CA LEU A 507 7.48 2.82 21.66
C LEU A 507 6.67 2.20 22.79
N VAL A 508 5.41 2.61 22.96
CA VAL A 508 4.49 1.99 23.94
C VAL A 508 4.23 0.53 23.57
N ASP A 509 3.99 0.22 22.30
CA ASP A 509 3.73 -1.14 21.84
C ASP A 509 4.98 -2.03 21.93
N ILE A 510 6.17 -1.49 21.65
CA ILE A 510 7.46 -2.16 21.89
C ILE A 510 7.64 -2.44 23.38
N ALA A 511 7.40 -1.46 24.26
CA ALA A 511 7.51 -1.64 25.70
C ALA A 511 6.52 -2.67 26.26
N ARG A 512 5.36 -2.86 25.60
CA ARG A 512 4.36 -3.88 25.97
C ARG A 512 4.72 -5.26 25.45
N SER A 513 5.55 -5.35 24.42
CA SER A 513 5.98 -6.61 23.86
C SER A 513 6.86 -7.36 24.87
N PRO A 514 6.50 -8.60 25.26
CA PRO A 514 7.35 -9.40 26.12
C PRO A 514 8.67 -9.80 25.43
N ASP A 515 8.74 -9.63 24.10
CA ASP A 515 9.86 -10.01 23.25
C ASP A 515 10.84 -8.86 22.97
N CYS A 516 10.70 -7.75 23.69
CA CYS A 516 11.47 -6.55 23.44
C CYS A 516 12.03 -5.96 24.74
N ALA A 517 13.27 -5.49 24.70
CA ALA A 517 13.82 -4.61 25.73
C ALA A 517 14.01 -3.21 25.14
N LEU A 518 13.40 -2.22 25.79
CA LEU A 518 13.47 -0.82 25.37
C LEU A 518 14.37 -0.02 26.31
N THR A 519 15.40 0.59 25.77
CA THR A 519 16.26 1.56 26.47
C THR A 519 16.00 2.95 25.92
N LEU A 520 15.69 3.92 26.78
CA LEU A 520 15.37 5.29 26.40
C LEU A 520 16.41 6.29 26.91
N ALA A 521 16.70 7.29 26.08
CA ALA A 521 17.28 8.56 26.49
C ALA A 521 16.18 9.62 26.53
N HIS A 522 16.00 10.30 27.66
CA HIS A 522 15.02 11.37 27.76
C HIS A 522 15.54 12.60 28.53
N THR A 523 15.02 13.78 28.21
CA THR A 523 15.35 15.04 28.88
C THR A 523 14.76 15.08 30.29
N SER A 524 15.20 16.08 31.06
CA SER A 524 14.62 16.40 32.37
C SER A 524 13.13 16.77 32.30
N ALA A 525 12.69 17.35 31.18
CA ALA A 525 11.30 17.68 30.89
C ALA A 525 10.45 16.48 30.43
N GLY A 526 11.06 15.31 30.22
CA GLY A 526 10.36 14.09 29.80
C GLY A 526 10.26 13.89 28.30
N ALA A 527 11.06 14.60 27.49
CA ALA A 527 11.13 14.37 26.05
C ALA A 527 12.08 13.20 25.72
N ILE A 528 11.62 12.17 25.01
CA ILE A 528 12.42 11.05 24.50
C ILE A 528 13.24 11.55 23.32
N VAL A 529 14.56 11.44 23.41
CA VAL A 529 15.53 12.00 22.46
C VAL A 529 16.41 10.93 21.80
N GLY A 530 16.26 9.68 22.22
CA GLY A 530 16.87 8.53 21.58
C GLY A 530 16.38 7.23 22.20
N GLU A 531 16.48 6.15 21.44
CA GLU A 531 16.11 4.82 21.88
C GLU A 531 17.06 3.74 21.36
N VAL A 532 17.16 2.65 22.11
CA VAL A 532 17.74 1.38 21.65
C VAL A 532 16.74 0.27 21.96
N THR A 533 16.44 -0.54 20.95
CA THR A 533 15.59 -1.70 21.09
C THR A 533 16.39 -2.98 20.87
N LEU A 534 16.21 -3.94 21.77
CA LEU A 534 16.67 -5.31 21.61
C LEU A 534 15.44 -6.17 21.33
N THR A 535 15.41 -6.82 20.18
CA THR A 535 14.28 -7.66 19.76
C THR A 535 14.77 -9.01 19.27
N PHE A 536 13.99 -10.08 19.42
CA PHE A 536 14.42 -11.41 18.96
C PHE A 536 14.67 -11.42 17.43
N GLY A 537 15.55 -12.28 16.91
CA GLY A 537 15.70 -12.43 15.45
C GLY A 537 14.36 -12.73 14.75
N ASP A 538 14.17 -12.23 13.54
CA ASP A 538 13.02 -12.57 12.69
C ASP A 538 13.11 -13.99 12.09
N ASP A 539 12.20 -14.33 11.18
CA ASP A 539 12.05 -15.66 10.60
C ASP A 539 13.30 -16.14 9.84
N TRP A 540 14.13 -15.23 9.31
CA TRP A 540 15.40 -15.61 8.68
C TRP A 540 16.35 -16.32 9.65
N TRP A 541 16.23 -16.01 10.95
CA TRP A 541 17.06 -16.56 12.01
C TRP A 541 16.43 -17.79 12.69
N GLU A 542 15.33 -18.31 12.16
CA GLU A 542 14.63 -19.45 12.75
C GLU A 542 15.55 -20.68 12.90
N GLY A 543 15.44 -21.32 14.08
CA GLY A 543 16.26 -22.45 14.48
C GLY A 543 17.64 -22.10 15.04
N LEU A 544 17.92 -20.81 15.29
CA LEU A 544 19.05 -20.32 16.09
C LEU A 544 18.54 -19.81 17.43
N GLU A 545 19.19 -20.21 18.52
CA GLU A 545 18.83 -19.82 19.88
C GLU A 545 19.56 -18.52 20.27
N ASN A 546 18.92 -17.70 21.12
CA ASN A 546 19.50 -16.48 21.72
C ASN A 546 20.09 -15.48 20.73
N ILE A 547 19.41 -15.26 19.61
CA ILE A 547 19.76 -14.25 18.61
C ILE A 547 18.84 -13.04 18.69
N TYR A 548 19.43 -11.84 18.78
CA TYR A 548 18.71 -10.59 18.97
C TYR A 548 19.19 -9.51 18.02
N GLU A 549 18.25 -8.76 17.48
CA GLU A 549 18.49 -7.54 16.72
C GLU A 549 18.62 -6.34 17.64
N VAL A 550 19.62 -5.52 17.39
CA VAL A 550 19.85 -4.23 18.04
C VAL A 550 19.52 -3.12 17.06
N THR A 551 18.49 -2.36 17.38
CA THR A 551 18.11 -1.15 16.64
C THR A 551 18.37 0.08 17.50
N ILE A 552 18.84 1.17 16.88
CA ILE A 552 19.13 2.42 17.57
C ILE A 552 18.61 3.61 16.77
N GLU A 553 17.97 4.55 17.46
CA GLU A 553 17.61 5.84 16.92
C GLU A 553 18.01 6.96 17.88
N VAL A 554 18.46 8.10 17.31
CA VAL A 554 18.68 9.34 18.05
C VAL A 554 18.06 10.48 17.26
N SER A 555 17.29 11.31 17.98
CA SER A 555 16.63 12.46 17.42
C SER A 555 17.61 13.35 16.67
N SER A 556 17.21 13.83 15.49
CA SER A 556 18.00 14.77 14.68
C SER A 556 18.40 16.03 15.46
N ASN A 557 17.58 16.48 16.41
CA ASN A 557 17.86 17.59 17.31
C ASN A 557 19.00 17.30 18.31
N TRP A 558 19.38 16.04 18.50
CA TRP A 558 20.34 15.58 19.52
C TRP A 558 21.56 14.85 18.93
N ARG A 559 21.68 14.85 17.61
CA ARG A 559 22.86 14.35 16.89
C ARG A 559 24.10 15.20 17.20
N GLU A 560 25.28 14.66 16.93
CA GLU A 560 26.59 15.27 17.20
C GLU A 560 26.95 15.50 18.68
N LEU A 561 26.09 15.16 19.63
CA LEU A 561 26.34 15.28 21.07
C LEU A 561 26.94 14.01 21.70
N GLY A 562 27.27 13.01 20.90
CA GLY A 562 27.77 11.70 21.38
C GLY A 562 26.71 10.80 22.00
N LEU A 563 25.43 11.21 21.98
CA LEU A 563 24.32 10.49 22.61
C LEU A 563 24.18 9.06 22.07
N ALA A 564 24.22 8.85 20.75
CA ALA A 564 24.11 7.51 20.16
C ALA A 564 25.14 6.52 20.72
N ARG A 565 26.40 6.97 20.88
CA ARG A 565 27.47 6.12 21.42
C ARG A 565 27.21 5.77 22.88
N LYS A 566 26.79 6.77 23.67
CA LYS A 566 26.54 6.57 25.10
C LYS A 566 25.32 5.69 25.34
N LEU A 567 24.23 5.95 24.63
CA LEU A 567 22.99 5.19 24.69
C LEU A 567 23.20 3.73 24.27
N LEU A 568 23.91 3.48 23.16
CA LEU A 568 24.24 2.13 22.72
C LEU A 568 25.10 1.38 23.75
N ALA A 569 26.10 2.05 24.32
CA ALA A 569 26.95 1.45 25.34
C ALA A 569 26.14 1.07 26.59
N PHE A 570 25.26 1.97 27.05
CA PHE A 570 24.39 1.76 28.20
C PHE A 570 23.39 0.61 27.98
N ALA A 571 22.77 0.54 26.80
CA ALA A 571 21.85 -0.55 26.46
C ALA A 571 22.54 -1.93 26.42
N LEU A 572 23.83 -1.96 26.13
CA LEU A 572 24.61 -3.19 25.91
C LEU A 572 25.59 -3.53 27.04
N GLU A 573 25.47 -2.88 28.21
CA GLU A 573 26.38 -3.05 29.35
C GLU A 573 26.16 -4.37 30.11
N LEU A 574 24.98 -4.96 29.99
CA LEU A 574 24.58 -6.14 30.76
C LEU A 574 25.45 -7.36 30.44
N GLU A 575 26.02 -7.99 31.46
CA GLU A 575 26.91 -9.13 31.29
C GLU A 575 26.24 -10.31 30.58
N THR A 576 24.96 -10.55 30.85
CA THR A 576 24.10 -11.58 30.25
C THR A 576 23.95 -11.49 28.74
N LEU A 577 24.19 -10.34 28.12
CA LEU A 577 24.23 -10.23 26.66
C LEU A 577 25.41 -11.02 26.06
N GLU A 578 26.41 -11.37 26.87
CA GLU A 578 27.51 -12.25 26.45
C GLU A 578 27.07 -13.71 26.23
N ASP A 579 25.85 -14.09 26.62
CA ASP A 579 25.24 -15.40 26.29
C ASP A 579 24.49 -15.38 24.95
N MET A 580 24.51 -14.26 24.23
CA MET A 580 23.68 -14.01 23.05
C MET A 580 24.50 -13.68 21.80
N ILE A 581 23.87 -13.89 20.64
CA ILE A 581 24.32 -13.32 19.36
C ILE A 581 23.50 -12.06 19.12
N LEU A 582 24.16 -10.91 19.11
CA LEU A 582 23.54 -9.64 18.77
C LEU A 582 23.88 -9.30 17.33
N PHE A 583 22.90 -8.89 16.54
CA PHE A 583 23.12 -8.35 15.20
C PHE A 583 22.43 -7.00 15.02
N ALA A 584 22.93 -6.19 14.10
CA ALA A 584 22.32 -4.94 13.68
C ALA A 584 22.40 -4.85 12.16
N MET A 585 21.31 -4.43 11.53
CA MET A 585 21.23 -4.23 10.09
C MET A 585 21.17 -2.74 9.78
N GLY A 586 22.14 -2.24 9.03
CA GLY A 586 22.08 -0.90 8.45
C GLY A 586 21.54 -1.01 7.03
N LEU A 587 20.26 -0.70 6.84
CA LEU A 587 19.62 -0.63 5.53
C LEU A 587 19.67 0.81 5.03
N SER A 588 20.32 1.01 3.88
CA SER A 588 20.64 2.33 3.33
C SER A 588 19.43 3.21 3.04
N TRP A 589 18.27 2.62 2.81
CA TRP A 589 17.01 3.32 2.57
C TRP A 589 16.27 3.73 3.86
N HIS A 590 16.67 3.24 5.04
CA HIS A 590 16.21 3.77 6.33
C HIS A 590 17.08 4.91 6.86
N TRP A 591 18.12 5.32 6.12
CA TRP A 591 19.04 6.34 6.61
C TRP A 591 18.47 7.73 6.37
N ASP A 592 18.30 8.46 7.47
CA ASP A 592 18.05 9.89 7.43
C ASP A 592 19.34 10.64 7.06
N LEU A 593 19.53 10.85 5.76
CA LEU A 593 20.64 11.62 5.19
C LEU A 593 20.29 13.12 5.05
N GLU A 594 19.07 13.51 5.40
CA GLU A 594 18.60 14.88 5.23
C GLU A 594 19.41 15.84 6.09
N GLY A 595 19.85 16.95 5.49
CA GLY A 595 20.65 17.97 6.19
C GLY A 595 22.06 17.54 6.61
N MET A 596 22.46 16.28 6.45
CA MET A 596 23.77 15.79 6.90
C MET A 596 24.93 16.10 5.94
N GLY A 597 24.65 16.29 4.65
CA GLY A 597 25.69 16.56 3.64
C GLY A 597 26.73 15.43 3.47
N ILE A 598 26.37 14.20 3.83
CA ILE A 598 27.24 13.01 3.71
C ILE A 598 26.66 11.99 2.74
N THR A 599 27.54 11.22 2.10
CA THR A 599 27.14 10.16 1.17
C THR A 599 26.71 8.89 1.93
N PRO A 600 25.90 8.00 1.31
CA PRO A 600 25.57 6.70 1.90
C PRO A 600 26.80 5.92 2.35
N ARG A 601 27.88 5.93 1.55
CA ARG A 601 29.15 5.28 1.92
C ARG A 601 29.76 5.85 3.22
N ARG A 602 29.67 7.15 3.44
CA ARG A 602 30.19 7.81 4.65
C ARG A 602 29.29 7.53 5.85
N TYR A 603 27.97 7.48 5.64
CA TYR A 603 27.00 7.08 6.66
C TYR A 603 27.23 5.63 7.10
N ARG A 604 27.42 4.71 6.16
CA ARG A 604 27.78 3.30 6.42
C ARG A 604 28.99 3.18 7.34
N GLU A 605 30.05 3.94 7.05
CA GLU A 605 31.28 3.93 7.85
C GLU A 605 31.05 4.49 9.25
N MET A 606 30.21 5.52 9.40
CA MET A 606 29.81 6.04 10.71
C MET A 606 29.07 4.99 11.54
N ILE A 607 28.10 4.27 10.95
CA ILE A 607 27.38 3.18 11.62
C ILE A 607 28.33 2.05 12.03
N ARG A 608 29.23 1.65 11.13
CA ARG A 608 30.27 0.64 11.41
C ARG A 608 31.12 1.04 12.61
N GLN A 609 31.58 2.29 12.67
CA GLN A 609 32.38 2.80 13.79
C GLN A 609 31.59 2.84 15.10
N LEU A 610 30.35 3.31 15.07
CA LEU A 610 29.47 3.36 16.24
C LEU A 610 29.33 1.97 16.89
N PHE A 611 28.95 0.97 16.12
CA PHE A 611 28.75 -0.39 16.62
C PHE A 611 30.06 -1.12 16.95
N SER A 612 31.15 -0.88 16.21
CA SER A 612 32.46 -1.47 16.54
C SER A 612 32.97 -1.06 17.92
N SER A 613 32.56 0.12 18.42
CA SER A 613 32.90 0.56 19.78
C SER A 613 32.29 -0.34 20.86
N GLN A 614 31.24 -1.09 20.51
CA GLN A 614 30.53 -2.03 21.39
C GLN A 614 30.79 -3.50 21.01
N GLY A 615 31.88 -3.79 20.29
CA GLY A 615 32.31 -5.16 19.98
C GLY A 615 31.63 -5.81 18.78
N PHE A 616 30.88 -5.07 17.97
CA PHE A 616 30.31 -5.58 16.73
C PHE A 616 31.36 -5.61 15.62
N THR A 617 31.30 -6.64 14.79
CA THR A 617 32.13 -6.80 13.60
C THR A 617 31.23 -6.90 12.38
N GLU A 618 31.69 -6.34 11.26
CA GLU A 618 30.98 -6.43 9.99
C GLU A 618 31.13 -7.84 9.38
N TYR A 619 30.04 -8.39 8.87
CA TYR A 619 30.04 -9.66 8.15
C TYR A 619 29.48 -9.50 6.74
N ALA A 620 30.16 -10.14 5.77
CA ALA A 620 29.56 -10.39 4.47
C ALA A 620 28.44 -11.42 4.64
N THR A 621 27.32 -11.22 3.95
CA THR A 621 26.18 -12.12 4.11
C THR A 621 25.35 -12.29 2.85
N THR A 622 24.67 -13.42 2.78
CA THR A 622 23.64 -13.75 1.79
C THR A 622 22.24 -13.43 2.30
N GLU A 623 22.12 -12.83 3.49
CA GLU A 623 20.86 -12.29 3.98
C GLU A 623 20.29 -11.34 2.91
N PRO A 624 19.04 -11.55 2.46
CA PRO A 624 18.49 -10.86 1.30
C PRO A 624 18.58 -9.34 1.43
N ASN A 625 18.17 -8.77 2.57
CA ASN A 625 18.14 -7.33 2.77
C ASN A 625 19.52 -6.71 2.66
N ILE A 626 20.56 -7.34 3.20
CA ILE A 626 21.92 -6.83 3.15
C ILE A 626 22.52 -6.99 1.76
N ASN A 627 22.22 -8.08 1.05
CA ASN A 627 22.76 -8.33 -0.28
C ASN A 627 22.07 -7.48 -1.38
N LEU A 628 20.92 -6.88 -1.10
CA LEU A 628 20.20 -6.01 -2.05
C LEU A 628 20.98 -4.77 -2.45
N GLU A 629 21.79 -4.19 -1.55
CA GLU A 629 22.54 -2.96 -1.83
C GLU A 629 23.95 -3.00 -1.22
N PRO A 630 25.02 -2.65 -1.97
CA PRO A 630 26.39 -2.64 -1.43
C PRO A 630 26.58 -1.69 -0.25
N ALA A 631 25.72 -0.68 -0.11
CA ALA A 631 25.74 0.24 1.02
C ALA A 631 25.24 -0.42 2.32
N ASN A 632 24.42 -1.46 2.24
CA ASN A 632 23.88 -2.12 3.41
C ASN A 632 25.01 -2.81 4.22
N ILE A 633 24.74 -3.02 5.50
CA ILE A 633 25.73 -3.56 6.42
C ILE A 633 25.09 -4.48 7.45
N LEU A 634 25.65 -5.68 7.62
CA LEU A 634 25.38 -6.56 8.74
C LEU A 634 26.50 -6.43 9.77
N LEU A 635 26.14 -6.05 10.99
CA LEU A 635 27.04 -5.94 12.13
C LEU A 635 26.65 -7.00 13.15
N VAL A 636 27.62 -7.74 13.69
CA VAL A 636 27.36 -8.82 14.64
C VAL A 636 28.33 -8.77 15.81
N ARG A 637 27.81 -8.93 17.03
CA ARG A 637 28.56 -9.23 18.25
C ARG A 637 28.16 -10.62 18.73
N ILE A 638 29.09 -11.57 18.68
CA ILE A 638 28.91 -12.89 19.28
C ILE A 638 29.43 -12.80 20.71
N GLY A 639 28.55 -13.01 21.69
CA GLY A 639 28.90 -13.00 23.10
C GLY A 639 29.92 -14.09 23.45
N LYS A 640 30.77 -13.82 24.44
CA LYS A 640 31.89 -14.71 24.84
C LYS A 640 31.44 -16.04 25.44
N ARG A 641 30.18 -16.16 25.87
CA ARG A 641 29.61 -17.36 26.49
C ARG A 641 28.63 -18.10 25.58
N VAL A 642 28.44 -17.63 24.34
CA VAL A 642 27.67 -18.33 23.33
C VAL A 642 28.32 -19.68 23.02
N ASP A 643 27.52 -20.75 23.02
CA ASP A 643 27.98 -22.08 22.67
C ASP A 643 28.56 -22.12 21.25
N GLN A 644 29.70 -22.78 21.08
CA GLN A 644 30.44 -22.81 19.82
C GLN A 644 29.64 -23.44 18.68
N TYR A 645 28.76 -24.41 18.96
CA TYR A 645 27.88 -25.01 17.95
C TYR A 645 26.86 -23.98 17.44
N VAL A 646 26.25 -23.20 18.33
CA VAL A 646 25.31 -22.13 17.97
C VAL A 646 26.01 -21.05 17.14
N ALA A 647 27.18 -20.59 17.59
CA ALA A 647 27.99 -19.62 16.86
C ALA A 647 28.38 -20.12 15.45
N ASN A 648 28.78 -21.39 15.33
CA ASN A 648 29.12 -21.98 14.03
C ASN A 648 27.90 -22.07 13.10
N ARG A 649 26.73 -22.47 13.63
CA ARG A 649 25.48 -22.50 12.85
C ARG A 649 25.07 -21.11 12.36
N PHE A 650 25.21 -20.09 13.20
CA PHE A 650 24.99 -18.70 12.82
C PHE A 650 25.94 -18.28 11.69
N LEU A 651 27.24 -18.51 11.85
CA LEU A 651 28.24 -18.18 10.83
C LEU A 651 27.98 -18.92 9.51
N GLN A 652 27.54 -20.18 9.56
CA GLN A 652 27.10 -20.92 8.39
C GLN A 652 25.88 -20.28 7.72
N ARG A 653 24.85 -19.87 8.48
CA ARG A 653 23.65 -19.24 7.93
C ARG A 653 23.96 -17.95 7.19
N ILE A 654 24.81 -17.09 7.75
CA ILE A 654 25.15 -15.81 7.11
C ILE A 654 26.07 -15.99 5.90
N SER A 655 26.89 -17.05 5.86
CA SER A 655 27.82 -17.33 4.75
C SER A 655 27.25 -18.28 3.68
N SER A 656 26.17 -19.01 4.00
CA SER A 656 25.55 -19.96 3.08
C SER A 656 24.84 -19.21 1.96
N SER A 657 25.35 -19.34 0.74
CA SER A 657 24.69 -18.88 -0.47
C SER A 657 23.49 -19.78 -0.77
N PRO A 658 22.25 -19.24 -0.86
CA PRO A 658 21.35 -19.77 -1.84
C PRO A 658 21.91 -19.28 -3.18
N GLN A 659 22.82 -20.05 -3.78
CA GLN A 659 22.78 -20.09 -5.23
C GLN A 659 21.35 -20.54 -5.55
N LEU A 660 20.67 -19.77 -6.38
CA LEU A 660 19.47 -20.18 -7.10
C LEU A 660 19.79 -21.47 -7.88
N THR A 661 19.84 -22.61 -7.19
CA THR A 661 19.78 -23.93 -7.81
C THR A 661 18.31 -24.25 -7.98
N GLY A 662 17.79 -23.78 -9.12
CA GLY A 662 16.49 -24.16 -9.67
C GLY A 662 15.30 -23.40 -9.09
N LEU A 663 15.03 -22.22 -9.66
CA LEU A 663 13.70 -21.74 -10.03
C LEU A 663 13.86 -20.65 -11.09
#